data_AF-A0A2W4HVZ4-F1
#
_entry.id   AF-A0A2W4HVZ4-F1
#
_cell.length_a   1.000
_cell.length_b   1.000
_cell.length_c   1.000
_cell.angle_alpha   90.00
_cell.angle_beta   90.00
_cell.angle_gamma   90.00
#
_symmetry.space_group_name_H-M   'P 1'
#
loop_
_entity.id
_entity.type
_entity.pdbx_description
1 polymer ?
#
loop_
_entity_poly.entity_id
_entity_poly.type
_entity_poly.pdbx_seq_one_letter_code
_entity_poly.pdbx_strand_id
1 'polypeptide(L)'
;MVGKSFLMDPMKSDPITFEKEDEYVVDSRPLCQGMPFVLTDAAHPRLILKHGSHFMVLDQEARIPACNTLGFGYYNYDTRYLSEWNFTVDGAELSLLSADVKRGYAGSFLYTNPQTNSLSQQNLMVQRQIVLSDVVSERIVIENYSANEITVEFCMKYQSDFADMFEVRGVNRQERGKRMLPRKDKQGKRLFLAYRGLDDRLLETMIEFRGSAPDTIVDGEARYNLTLPPRTPWYLQIFMYTRIDGEEQFAARPEIDFANLLDDADKRFALWRSNGAQIMTEDEIVNFAVERGLRDIYILRQPTPKGIGIAAGIPWYSAPFGRDSAITGWQMLPYRPDLARECIKLLGAYQGTKVDEFRAERPGKIMHELRLGEMARLGSIPHTPYYGTVDATALWCMLVARYFRWTGDLAFATEIWPKLELALSWLDSASEKTGYISYIRESAEGLENQGWKDSGNSIGHENAELAKPPISLCEVQGYLYAARLAIAEIASVLKKDELAERLQAQAAKLKRDFKRDFWMPEHEFPALALDGEGKQVKVFSSNAGHCIWSGILDGEMAQRVADRMLAPDMDSGWGLRTLSTQASYYNPMSYHNGSVWPHDNAIILEGFRRIGRIRDAHYLLSAMAAVAQHQRDFRLPELVCGFERTNWGSPIDYPVSCSPQAWAAGSIFQMLSSCVNFVPDAHRKTLRIEEPCLPEWLERVTFHNLKVGNAELDIAFSAVNGHTSCQILRKNGDLKVIIEN
;
A
#
# COMPACT_ATOMS: atom_id res chain seq x y z
N MET A 1 31.92 55.88 21.92
CA MET A 1 30.72 56.73 22.13
C MET A 1 29.71 56.36 21.05
N VAL A 2 28.70 55.54 21.40
CA VAL A 2 27.26 55.92 21.45
C VAL A 2 26.70 56.32 20.07
N GLY A 3 25.66 55.73 19.47
CA GLY A 3 24.67 54.73 19.89
C GLY A 3 23.43 54.77 18.96
N LYS A 4 22.52 53.78 19.15
CA LYS A 4 21.16 53.58 18.56
C LYS A 4 21.15 53.02 17.13
N SER A 5 20.94 51.72 16.87
CA SER A 5 19.84 50.80 17.25
C SER A 5 18.45 51.38 16.96
N PHE A 6 17.94 51.08 15.76
CA PHE A 6 16.50 50.91 15.50
C PHE A 6 16.24 49.40 15.41
N LEU A 7 16.04 48.79 16.57
CA LEU A 7 15.37 47.51 16.70
C LEU A 7 13.93 47.70 16.20
N MET A 8 13.59 47.12 15.05
CA MET A 8 12.21 46.69 14.82
C MET A 8 12.01 45.44 15.68
N ASP A 9 11.03 45.51 16.56
CA ASP A 9 10.60 44.42 17.44
C ASP A 9 10.43 43.13 16.65
N PRO A 10 10.98 41.98 17.11
CA PRO A 10 10.52 40.70 16.60
C PRO A 10 9.03 40.61 16.93
N MET A 11 8.19 40.38 15.91
CA MET A 11 6.80 39.99 16.13
C MET A 11 6.83 38.75 17.02
N LYS A 12 6.64 38.95 18.33
CA LYS A 12 6.27 37.89 19.26
C LYS A 12 4.96 37.32 18.71
N SER A 13 5.01 36.11 18.17
CA SER A 13 3.81 35.31 18.02
C SER A 13 3.24 35.15 19.42
N ASP A 14 2.07 35.75 19.67
CA ASP A 14 1.35 35.53 20.92
C ASP A 14 1.17 34.01 21.13
N PRO A 15 1.31 33.51 22.37
CA PRO A 15 0.95 32.13 22.68
C PRO A 15 -0.51 31.90 22.27
N ILE A 16 -0.74 30.86 21.46
CA ILE A 16 -2.07 30.44 21.02
C ILE A 16 -2.89 30.14 22.28
N THR A 17 -3.79 31.05 22.64
CA THR A 17 -4.74 30.85 23.74
C THR A 17 -5.98 30.21 23.14
N PHE A 18 -6.22 28.94 23.50
CA PHE A 18 -7.41 28.22 23.08
C PHE A 18 -8.62 28.80 23.81
N GLU A 19 -9.57 29.35 23.05
CA GLU A 19 -10.87 29.70 23.60
C GLU A 19 -11.59 28.40 24.02
N LYS A 20 -12.22 28.42 25.19
CA LYS A 20 -12.90 27.27 25.80
C LYS A 20 -13.93 26.65 24.85
N GLU A 21 -14.19 25.36 25.05
CA GLU A 21 -15.13 24.51 24.29
C GLU A 21 -16.54 25.09 24.07
N ASP A 22 -16.93 26.17 24.76
CA ASP A 22 -18.24 26.80 24.76
C ASP A 22 -18.62 27.56 23.45
N GLU A 23 -17.71 27.68 22.47
CA GLU A 23 -17.94 28.48 21.25
C GLU A 23 -18.31 27.68 19.99
N TYR A 24 -18.24 26.35 20.00
CA TYR A 24 -18.66 25.53 18.85
C TYR A 24 -20.16 25.26 18.89
N VAL A 25 -20.85 25.59 17.80
CA VAL A 25 -22.28 25.29 17.60
C VAL A 25 -22.40 24.00 16.79
N VAL A 26 -23.24 23.07 17.24
CA VAL A 26 -23.49 21.80 16.53
C VAL A 26 -24.13 22.09 15.17
N ASP A 27 -23.56 21.51 14.12
CA ASP A 27 -24.14 21.53 12.78
C ASP A 27 -25.18 20.40 12.64
N SER A 28 -26.45 20.77 12.71
CA SER A 28 -27.59 19.85 12.58
C SER A 28 -28.00 19.56 11.14
N ARG A 29 -27.33 20.15 10.13
CA ARG A 29 -27.61 19.82 8.73
C ARG A 29 -27.33 18.34 8.49
N PRO A 30 -28.12 17.65 7.66
CA PRO A 30 -27.82 16.27 7.33
C PRO A 30 -26.44 16.18 6.69
N LEU A 31 -25.70 15.12 7.04
CA LEU A 31 -24.61 14.68 6.17
C LEU A 31 -25.24 14.23 4.85
N CYS A 32 -24.48 14.30 3.76
CA CYS A 32 -24.91 13.66 2.52
C CYS A 32 -25.08 12.16 2.83
N GLN A 33 -26.31 11.68 2.97
CA GLN A 33 -26.60 10.33 3.46
C GLN A 33 -26.20 9.28 2.41
N GLY A 34 -25.59 8.20 2.89
CA GLY A 34 -25.14 7.07 2.09
C GLY A 34 -26.26 6.32 1.37
N MET A 35 -26.08 6.14 0.07
CA MET A 35 -26.66 4.99 -0.64
C MET A 35 -25.70 3.80 -0.52
N PRO A 36 -26.20 2.55 -0.59
CA PRO A 36 -25.35 1.37 -0.57
C PRO A 36 -24.34 1.42 -1.72
N PHE A 37 -23.06 1.37 -1.36
CA PHE A 37 -21.95 1.31 -2.29
C PHE A 37 -21.85 -0.06 -2.96
N VAL A 38 -22.39 -0.14 -4.16
CA VAL A 38 -22.13 -1.18 -5.17
C VAL A 38 -22.34 -0.44 -6.51
N LEU A 39 -21.49 -0.38 -7.53
CA LEU A 39 -20.42 -1.23 -8.07
C LEU A 39 -19.65 -0.31 -9.08
N THR A 40 -18.49 -0.74 -9.57
CA THR A 40 -17.81 -0.22 -10.78
C THR A 40 -17.12 1.16 -10.76
N ASP A 41 -15.86 1.21 -10.32
CA ASP A 41 -14.86 2.24 -10.66
C ASP A 41 -14.31 2.08 -12.09
N ALA A 42 -15.02 1.38 -12.97
CA ALA A 42 -14.75 1.50 -14.39
C ALA A 42 -15.27 2.88 -14.88
N ALA A 43 -14.82 4.00 -14.28
CA ALA A 43 -15.10 5.37 -14.78
C ALA A 43 -14.42 6.57 -14.07
N HIS A 44 -13.75 6.47 -12.90
CA HIS A 44 -13.32 7.71 -12.18
C HIS A 44 -11.83 7.76 -11.79
N PRO A 45 -10.99 8.46 -12.59
CA PRO A 45 -9.59 8.69 -12.25
C PRO A 45 -9.42 9.38 -10.90
N ARG A 46 -8.54 8.83 -10.05
CA ARG A 46 -8.17 9.38 -8.74
C ARG A 46 -6.76 9.95 -8.78
N LEU A 47 -6.58 11.14 -8.20
CA LEU A 47 -5.26 11.73 -7.97
C LEU A 47 -4.93 11.59 -6.48
N ILE A 48 -3.81 10.95 -6.17
CA ILE A 48 -3.46 10.56 -4.80
C ILE A 48 -2.16 11.22 -4.35
N LEU A 49 -2.21 11.81 -3.16
CA LEU A 49 -1.05 12.28 -2.42
C LEU A 49 -0.99 11.60 -1.06
N LYS A 50 0.20 11.21 -0.57
CA LYS A 50 0.37 10.64 0.76
C LYS A 50 1.70 11.04 1.40
N HIS A 51 1.64 11.33 2.69
CA HIS A 51 2.80 11.47 3.57
C HIS A 51 2.47 10.95 4.98
N GLY A 52 3.22 9.97 5.46
CA GLY A 52 3.00 9.42 6.80
C GLY A 52 1.56 8.92 6.95
N SER A 53 0.84 9.33 8.00
CA SER A 53 -0.57 8.98 8.21
C SER A 53 -1.56 9.83 7.39
N HIS A 54 -1.09 10.90 6.76
CA HIS A 54 -1.89 11.81 5.96
C HIS A 54 -1.97 11.33 4.52
N PHE A 55 -3.16 11.31 3.95
CA PHE A 55 -3.34 11.09 2.50
C PHE A 55 -4.52 11.87 1.97
N MET A 56 -4.51 12.08 0.66
CA MET A 56 -5.49 12.87 -0.06
C MET A 56 -5.90 12.13 -1.32
N VAL A 57 -7.19 12.09 -1.57
CA VAL A 57 -7.80 11.52 -2.77
C VAL A 57 -8.60 12.64 -3.42
N LEU A 58 -8.15 13.08 -4.59
CA LEU A 58 -8.79 14.10 -5.39
C LEU A 58 -9.43 13.47 -6.62
N ASP A 59 -10.46 14.12 -7.16
CA ASP A 59 -11.05 13.76 -8.44
C ASP A 59 -10.11 14.07 -9.62
N GLN A 60 -10.55 13.76 -10.83
CA GLN A 60 -9.77 14.02 -12.05
C GLN A 60 -9.50 15.51 -12.31
N GLU A 61 -10.33 16.40 -11.74
CA GLU A 61 -10.18 17.86 -11.78
C GLU A 61 -9.32 18.37 -10.61
N ALA A 62 -8.70 17.45 -9.85
CA ALA A 62 -7.90 17.69 -8.66
C ALA A 62 -8.65 18.40 -7.50
N ARG A 63 -9.95 18.15 -7.35
CA ARG A 63 -10.81 18.72 -6.29
C ARG A 63 -11.33 17.65 -5.34
N ILE A 64 -11.96 18.08 -4.25
CA ILE A 64 -12.80 17.20 -3.41
C ILE A 64 -14.24 17.69 -3.56
N PRO A 65 -15.06 17.05 -4.41
CA PRO A 65 -16.42 17.51 -4.65
C PRO A 65 -17.33 17.31 -3.41
N ALA A 66 -18.33 18.18 -3.27
CA ALA A 66 -19.34 18.06 -2.23
C ALA A 66 -20.13 16.75 -2.37
N CYS A 67 -20.58 16.20 -1.25
CA CYS A 67 -21.38 14.97 -1.21
C CYS A 67 -20.79 13.81 -2.04
N ASN A 68 -19.46 13.76 -2.18
CA ASN A 68 -18.84 12.74 -3.01
C ASN A 68 -18.97 11.37 -2.35
N THR A 69 -19.41 10.42 -3.15
CA THR A 69 -19.58 9.03 -2.75
C THR A 69 -18.31 8.22 -3.02
N LEU A 70 -17.43 8.67 -3.91
CA LEU A 70 -16.25 7.91 -4.35
C LEU A 70 -15.06 7.94 -3.36
N GLY A 71 -15.25 8.47 -2.14
CA GLY A 71 -14.21 8.54 -1.12
C GLY A 71 -13.13 9.59 -1.40
N PHE A 72 -13.41 10.62 -2.19
CA PHE A 72 -12.54 11.79 -2.26
C PHE A 72 -12.50 12.49 -0.90
N GLY A 73 -11.32 12.96 -0.52
CA GLY A 73 -11.12 13.52 0.81
C GLY A 73 -9.66 13.73 1.19
N TYR A 74 -9.45 14.50 2.25
CA TYR A 74 -8.20 14.53 3.00
C TYR A 74 -8.38 13.74 4.27
N TYR A 75 -7.47 12.80 4.52
CA TYR A 75 -7.57 11.81 5.57
C TYR A 75 -6.34 11.83 6.47
N ASN A 76 -6.55 11.51 7.74
CA ASN A 76 -5.51 11.19 8.70
C ASN A 76 -6.01 10.09 9.65
N TYR A 77 -5.22 9.03 9.86
CA TYR A 77 -5.55 7.87 10.72
C TYR A 77 -7.00 7.37 10.56
N ASP A 78 -7.34 6.89 9.36
CA ASP A 78 -8.68 6.39 8.99
C ASP A 78 -9.84 7.40 9.13
N THR A 79 -9.58 8.71 9.31
CA THR A 79 -10.64 9.72 9.46
C THR A 79 -10.57 10.75 8.32
N ARG A 80 -11.71 11.06 7.67
CA ARG A 80 -11.82 12.08 6.61
C ARG A 80 -11.97 13.50 7.18
N TYR A 81 -10.85 14.18 7.35
CA TYR A 81 -10.78 15.55 7.86
C TYR A 81 -11.36 16.60 6.89
N LEU A 82 -11.24 16.41 5.57
CA LEU A 82 -11.98 17.21 4.58
C LEU A 82 -12.81 16.31 3.67
N SER A 83 -14.10 16.64 3.54
CA SER A 83 -15.06 15.99 2.66
C SER A 83 -15.46 16.87 1.47
N GLU A 84 -15.11 18.15 1.49
CA GLU A 84 -15.24 19.09 0.37
C GLU A 84 -14.07 20.06 0.37
N TRP A 85 -13.52 20.28 -0.82
CA TRP A 85 -12.47 21.25 -1.11
C TRP A 85 -12.60 21.64 -2.58
N ASN A 86 -13.34 22.70 -2.82
CA ASN A 86 -13.66 23.22 -4.15
C ASN A 86 -13.29 24.71 -4.24
N PHE A 87 -13.14 25.21 -5.46
CA PHE A 87 -12.85 26.62 -5.72
C PHE A 87 -13.48 27.07 -7.04
N THR A 88 -13.90 28.33 -7.08
CA THR A 88 -14.62 28.94 -8.20
C THR A 88 -14.15 30.36 -8.46
N VAL A 89 -14.39 30.85 -9.67
CA VAL A 89 -14.27 32.26 -10.04
C VAL A 89 -15.63 32.74 -10.53
N ASP A 90 -16.16 33.80 -9.91
CA ASP A 90 -17.51 34.32 -10.14
C ASP A 90 -18.60 33.24 -10.09
N GLY A 91 -18.45 32.28 -9.16
CA GLY A 91 -19.33 31.13 -8.99
C GLY A 91 -19.20 30.03 -10.04
N ALA A 92 -18.32 30.18 -11.04
CA ALA A 92 -18.06 29.16 -12.05
C ALA A 92 -16.84 28.28 -11.69
N GLU A 93 -16.95 26.98 -11.95
CA GLU A 93 -15.85 26.03 -11.78
C GLU A 93 -14.76 26.24 -12.84
N LEU A 94 -13.50 26.18 -12.42
CA LEU A 94 -12.36 26.32 -13.35
C LEU A 94 -12.16 25.05 -14.17
N SER A 95 -11.69 25.19 -15.41
CA SER A 95 -11.33 24.08 -16.28
C SER A 95 -9.87 23.67 -16.06
N LEU A 96 -9.62 22.40 -15.70
CA LEU A 96 -8.28 21.86 -15.54
C LEU A 96 -7.59 21.72 -16.91
N LEU A 97 -6.37 22.24 -17.03
CA LEU A 97 -5.52 22.14 -18.20
C LEU A 97 -4.43 21.08 -18.05
N SER A 98 -3.92 20.88 -16.82
CA SER A 98 -2.86 19.92 -16.53
C SER A 98 -2.86 19.51 -15.06
N ALA A 99 -2.63 18.22 -14.79
CA ALA A 99 -2.46 17.67 -13.44
C ALA A 99 -1.24 16.73 -13.37
N ASP A 100 -0.34 16.99 -12.42
CA ASP A 100 0.82 16.15 -12.13
C ASP A 100 0.86 15.80 -10.64
N VAL A 101 0.86 14.50 -10.32
CA VAL A 101 1.02 13.95 -8.96
C VAL A 101 2.16 12.91 -8.88
N LYS A 102 3.08 12.90 -9.86
CA LYS A 102 4.12 11.87 -10.00
C LYS A 102 5.02 11.77 -8.76
N ARG A 103 5.22 12.86 -8.03
CA ARG A 103 5.97 12.84 -6.75
C ARG A 103 5.32 11.95 -5.69
N GLY A 104 3.99 11.82 -5.70
CA GLY A 104 3.22 11.05 -4.73
C GLY A 104 2.97 11.76 -3.39
N TYR A 105 3.79 12.74 -3.01
CA TYR A 105 3.57 13.60 -1.83
C TYR A 105 3.34 15.07 -2.22
N ALA A 106 3.41 15.41 -3.50
CA ALA A 106 3.12 16.76 -3.99
C ALA A 106 2.42 16.71 -5.35
N GLY A 107 1.56 17.71 -5.59
CA GLY A 107 0.78 17.86 -6.81
C GLY A 107 0.89 19.27 -7.40
N SER A 108 0.82 19.37 -8.72
CA SER A 108 0.78 20.64 -9.45
C SER A 108 -0.34 20.62 -10.48
N PHE A 109 -1.18 21.64 -10.45
CA PHE A 109 -2.41 21.72 -11.22
C PHE A 109 -2.51 23.11 -11.87
N LEU A 110 -2.85 23.14 -13.15
CA LEU A 110 -3.02 24.38 -13.91
C LEU A 110 -4.45 24.44 -14.43
N TYR A 111 -5.12 25.57 -14.21
CA TYR A 111 -6.50 25.79 -14.62
C TYR A 111 -6.65 27.08 -15.40
N THR A 112 -7.78 27.18 -16.08
CA THR A 112 -8.27 28.43 -16.65
C THR A 112 -9.75 28.64 -16.37
N ASN A 113 -10.23 29.88 -16.55
CA ASN A 113 -11.63 30.22 -16.32
C ASN A 113 -12.52 29.86 -17.52
N PRO A 114 -13.75 29.38 -17.28
CA PRO A 114 -14.79 29.35 -18.31
C PRO A 114 -15.32 30.77 -18.57
N GLN A 115 -16.24 30.89 -19.53
CA GLN A 115 -17.01 32.12 -19.71
C GLN A 115 -17.89 32.38 -18.48
N THR A 116 -17.78 33.56 -17.87
CA THR A 116 -18.65 34.03 -16.79
C THR A 116 -19.39 35.30 -17.22
N ASN A 117 -20.22 35.85 -16.33
CA ASN A 117 -20.91 37.13 -16.57
C ASN A 117 -19.92 38.32 -16.67
N SER A 118 -18.79 38.22 -15.97
CA SER A 118 -17.79 39.28 -15.80
C SER A 118 -16.50 39.03 -16.59
N LEU A 119 -16.28 37.80 -17.06
CA LEU A 119 -15.00 37.38 -17.61
C LEU A 119 -15.17 36.48 -18.83
N SER A 120 -14.49 36.83 -19.92
CA SER A 120 -14.41 35.95 -21.09
C SER A 120 -13.53 34.74 -20.80
N GLN A 121 -13.87 33.58 -21.35
CA GLN A 121 -13.10 32.34 -21.15
C GLN A 121 -11.60 32.52 -21.46
N GLN A 122 -10.75 31.74 -20.80
CA GLN A 122 -9.30 31.65 -21.07
C GLN A 122 -8.49 32.94 -20.82
N ASN A 123 -8.94 33.81 -19.91
CA ASN A 123 -8.25 35.06 -19.57
C ASN A 123 -7.57 35.03 -18.19
N LEU A 124 -7.87 34.05 -17.35
CA LEU A 124 -7.19 33.81 -16.08
C LEU A 124 -6.42 32.50 -16.16
N MET A 125 -5.17 32.55 -15.69
CA MET A 125 -4.42 31.37 -15.30
C MET A 125 -4.56 31.20 -13.79
N VAL A 126 -4.91 30.01 -13.34
CA VAL A 126 -4.84 29.63 -11.92
C VAL A 126 -3.89 28.47 -11.79
N GLN A 127 -2.76 28.67 -11.14
CA GLN A 127 -1.82 27.61 -10.79
C GLN A 127 -2.00 27.25 -9.33
N ARG A 128 -2.30 25.98 -9.06
CA ARG A 128 -2.45 25.42 -7.72
C ARG A 128 -1.40 24.34 -7.49
N GLN A 129 -0.70 24.41 -6.38
CA GLN A 129 0.29 23.42 -6.00
C GLN A 129 0.01 22.96 -4.57
N ILE A 130 0.18 21.66 -4.31
CA ILE A 130 -0.03 21.06 -2.99
C ILE A 130 1.22 20.28 -2.61
N VAL A 131 1.68 20.41 -1.38
CA VAL A 131 2.68 19.55 -0.74
C VAL A 131 2.05 18.96 0.51
N LEU A 132 2.10 17.63 0.60
CA LEU A 132 1.69 16.89 1.77
C LEU A 132 2.92 16.51 2.59
N SER A 133 2.95 17.01 3.82
CA SER A 133 3.90 16.59 4.86
C SER A 133 3.08 16.26 6.12
N ASP A 134 3.57 16.57 7.32
CA ASP A 134 2.76 16.60 8.55
C ASP A 134 1.66 17.68 8.55
N VAL A 135 1.67 18.54 7.52
CA VAL A 135 0.69 19.59 7.23
C VAL A 135 0.36 19.53 5.73
N VAL A 136 -0.82 20.00 5.34
CA VAL A 136 -1.11 20.28 3.94
C VAL A 136 -0.66 21.70 3.66
N SER A 137 0.25 21.89 2.71
CA SER A 137 0.61 23.23 2.22
C SER A 137 0.13 23.39 0.79
N GLU A 138 -0.63 24.44 0.56
CA GLU A 138 -1.14 24.81 -0.75
C GLU A 138 -0.63 26.20 -1.15
N ARG A 139 -0.29 26.33 -2.43
CA ARG A 139 0.04 27.61 -3.06
C ARG A 139 -0.87 27.81 -4.26
N ILE A 140 -1.50 28.99 -4.32
CA ILE A 140 -2.32 29.42 -5.45
C ILE A 140 -1.71 30.69 -6.04
N VAL A 141 -1.58 30.71 -7.36
CA VAL A 141 -1.19 31.87 -8.16
C VAL A 141 -2.30 32.14 -9.17
N ILE A 142 -2.86 33.35 -9.15
CA ILE A 142 -3.87 33.78 -10.13
C ILE A 142 -3.28 34.92 -10.94
N GLU A 143 -3.29 34.79 -12.27
CA GLU A 143 -2.75 35.81 -13.15
C GLU A 143 -3.74 36.13 -14.28
N ASN A 144 -3.91 37.43 -14.53
CA ASN A 144 -4.73 37.96 -15.61
C ASN A 144 -3.94 38.07 -16.91
N TYR A 145 -4.40 37.35 -17.94
CA TYR A 145 -3.84 37.33 -19.29
C TYR A 145 -4.59 38.22 -20.29
N SER A 146 -5.72 38.82 -19.89
CA SER A 146 -6.46 39.78 -20.69
C SER A 146 -5.71 41.12 -20.83
N ALA A 147 -6.17 41.96 -21.75
CA ALA A 147 -5.57 43.28 -21.99
C ALA A 147 -5.95 44.34 -20.94
N ASN A 148 -6.99 44.09 -20.14
CA ASN A 148 -7.57 45.06 -19.22
C ASN A 148 -7.53 44.52 -17.78
N GLU A 149 -7.68 45.42 -16.82
CA GLU A 149 -7.92 45.02 -15.43
C GLU A 149 -9.23 44.23 -15.32
N ILE A 150 -9.24 43.18 -14.49
CA ILE A 150 -10.42 42.37 -14.23
C ILE A 150 -10.74 42.43 -12.73
N THR A 151 -12.01 42.57 -12.39
CA THR A 151 -12.52 42.35 -11.04
C THR A 151 -13.33 41.06 -11.01
N VAL A 152 -12.95 40.14 -10.11
CA VAL A 152 -13.61 38.83 -9.96
C VAL A 152 -13.72 38.43 -8.50
N GLU A 153 -14.70 37.61 -8.17
CA GLU A 153 -14.76 36.89 -6.89
C GLU A 153 -14.06 35.54 -7.03
N PHE A 154 -12.99 35.32 -6.27
CA PHE A 154 -12.41 33.98 -6.07
C PHE A 154 -12.92 33.40 -4.76
N CYS A 155 -13.57 32.25 -4.82
CA CYS A 155 -14.17 31.60 -3.66
C CYS A 155 -13.59 30.19 -3.47
N MET A 156 -13.13 29.90 -2.26
CA MET A 156 -12.69 28.56 -1.84
C MET A 156 -13.63 28.01 -0.79
N LYS A 157 -14.08 26.77 -0.95
CA LYS A 157 -15.05 26.12 -0.07
C LYS A 157 -14.43 24.90 0.59
N TYR A 158 -14.60 24.83 1.91
CA TYR A 158 -14.12 23.75 2.75
C TYR A 158 -15.26 23.21 3.60
N GLN A 159 -15.45 21.89 3.57
CA GLN A 159 -16.35 21.19 4.48
C GLN A 159 -15.70 19.90 4.97
N SER A 160 -16.18 19.42 6.11
CA SER A 160 -15.74 18.19 6.74
C SER A 160 -16.94 17.38 7.22
N ASP A 161 -16.82 16.06 7.14
CA ASP A 161 -17.71 15.15 7.84
C ASP A 161 -17.01 14.41 8.98
N PHE A 162 -15.68 14.26 8.97
CA PHE A 162 -14.93 13.41 9.91
C PHE A 162 -15.38 11.95 9.87
N ALA A 163 -15.80 11.47 8.69
CA ALA A 163 -16.20 10.08 8.51
C ALA A 163 -15.02 9.13 8.73
N ASP A 164 -15.26 8.05 9.49
CA ASP A 164 -14.34 6.94 9.59
C ASP A 164 -14.24 6.21 8.23
N MET A 165 -13.07 5.67 7.89
CA MET A 165 -12.85 4.94 6.64
C MET A 165 -13.84 3.79 6.44
N PHE A 166 -14.30 3.15 7.52
CA PHE A 166 -15.35 2.13 7.40
C PHE A 166 -16.70 2.72 7.00
N GLU A 167 -17.07 3.91 7.50
CA GLU A 167 -18.26 4.64 7.02
C GLU A 167 -18.14 4.99 5.53
N VAL A 168 -16.97 5.50 5.12
CA VAL A 168 -16.71 5.85 3.71
C VAL A 168 -16.84 4.63 2.80
N ARG A 169 -16.45 3.45 3.29
CA ARG A 169 -16.59 2.15 2.60
C ARG A 169 -18.00 1.56 2.67
N GLY A 170 -18.97 2.28 3.25
CA GLY A 170 -20.38 1.88 3.28
C GLY A 170 -20.82 1.14 4.54
N VAL A 171 -19.99 1.05 5.59
CA VAL A 171 -20.43 0.52 6.89
C VAL A 171 -21.36 1.54 7.56
N ASN A 172 -22.60 1.14 7.79
CA ASN A 172 -23.57 1.97 8.50
C ASN A 172 -23.31 1.92 10.00
N ARG A 173 -22.79 3.01 10.58
CA ARG A 173 -22.64 3.15 12.04
C ARG A 173 -23.99 3.48 12.68
N GLN A 174 -24.25 2.91 13.85
CA GLN A 174 -25.47 3.14 14.63
C GLN A 174 -25.56 4.57 15.17
N GLU A 175 -24.45 5.06 15.73
CA GLU A 175 -24.37 6.37 16.37
C GLU A 175 -23.14 7.11 15.88
N ARG A 176 -23.24 8.44 15.81
CA ARG A 176 -22.18 9.34 15.37
C ARG A 176 -21.99 10.47 16.38
N GLY A 177 -20.76 10.95 16.49
CA GLY A 177 -20.44 12.16 17.23
C GLY A 177 -21.07 13.41 16.59
N LYS A 178 -20.73 14.57 17.13
CA LYS A 178 -21.33 15.85 16.76
C LYS A 178 -20.40 16.65 15.86
N ARG A 179 -20.80 16.85 14.61
CA ARG A 179 -20.16 17.83 13.71
C ARG A 179 -20.51 19.24 14.17
N MET A 180 -19.55 20.16 14.08
CA MET A 180 -19.71 21.57 14.44
C MET A 180 -19.80 22.44 13.18
N LEU A 181 -20.44 23.61 13.29
CA LEU A 181 -20.47 24.60 12.23
C LEU A 181 -19.06 25.16 11.97
N PRO A 182 -18.69 25.41 10.70
CA PRO A 182 -17.43 26.07 10.36
C PRO A 182 -17.30 27.42 11.07
N ARG A 183 -16.12 27.68 11.64
CA ARG A 183 -15.88 28.89 12.45
C ARG A 183 -14.59 29.58 12.02
N LYS A 184 -14.61 30.91 11.90
CA LYS A 184 -13.39 31.70 11.70
C LYS A 184 -12.80 32.21 13.02
N ASP A 185 -11.49 32.48 13.04
CA ASP A 185 -10.88 33.24 14.13
C ASP A 185 -11.32 34.72 14.12
N LYS A 186 -11.01 35.45 15.19
CA LYS A 186 -11.36 36.87 15.33
C LYS A 186 -10.73 37.74 14.24
N GLN A 187 -9.57 37.35 13.71
CA GLN A 187 -8.85 38.11 12.68
C GLN A 187 -9.31 37.75 11.26
N GLY A 188 -10.14 36.71 11.08
CA GLY A 188 -10.56 36.22 9.77
C GLY A 188 -9.44 35.58 8.94
N LYS A 189 -8.34 35.17 9.58
CA LYS A 189 -7.17 34.55 8.93
C LYS A 189 -7.16 33.03 9.04
N ARG A 190 -8.01 32.47 9.90
CA ARG A 190 -8.10 31.03 10.12
C ARG A 190 -9.56 30.57 10.06
N LEU A 191 -9.77 29.40 9.47
CA LEU A 191 -11.03 28.66 9.46
C LEU A 191 -10.83 27.36 10.22
N PHE A 192 -11.79 27.01 11.07
CA PHE A 192 -11.83 25.78 11.84
C PHE A 192 -13.06 24.97 11.43
N LEU A 193 -12.82 23.71 11.12
CA LEU A 193 -13.83 22.67 10.99
C LEU A 193 -13.64 21.71 12.16
N ALA A 194 -14.72 21.30 12.82
CA ALA A 194 -14.60 20.52 14.05
C ALA A 194 -15.66 19.42 14.17
N TYR A 195 -15.28 18.36 14.88
CA TYR A 195 -16.14 17.23 15.22
C TYR A 195 -15.78 16.73 16.61
N ARG A 196 -16.79 16.57 17.46
CA ARG A 196 -16.64 15.91 18.76
C ARG A 196 -17.06 14.46 18.62
N GLY A 197 -16.09 13.55 18.76
CA GLY A 197 -16.31 12.11 18.67
C GLY A 197 -17.16 11.57 19.82
N LEU A 198 -17.59 10.31 19.67
CA LEU A 198 -18.23 9.54 20.74
C LEU A 198 -17.23 9.17 21.85
N ASP A 199 -15.93 9.24 21.57
CA ASP A 199 -14.84 9.13 22.55
C ASP A 199 -14.52 10.48 23.22
N ASP A 200 -15.42 11.47 23.11
CA ASP A 200 -15.33 12.85 23.60
C ASP A 200 -14.17 13.69 23.04
N ARG A 201 -13.34 13.12 22.16
CA ARG A 201 -12.23 13.82 21.52
C ARG A 201 -12.73 14.87 20.54
N LEU A 202 -12.13 16.06 20.58
CA LEU A 202 -12.38 17.12 19.61
C LEU A 202 -11.37 17.01 18.46
N LEU A 203 -11.82 16.54 17.30
CA LEU A 203 -11.05 16.53 16.06
C LEU A 203 -11.27 17.84 15.32
N GLU A 204 -10.20 18.50 14.88
CA GLU A 204 -10.31 19.75 14.12
C GLU A 204 -9.42 19.73 12.86
N THR A 205 -9.90 20.39 11.81
CA THR A 205 -9.08 20.89 10.70
C THR A 205 -8.97 22.40 10.82
N MET A 206 -7.77 22.90 11.10
CA MET A 206 -7.47 24.32 11.06
C MET A 206 -6.87 24.66 9.70
N ILE A 207 -7.47 25.62 9.00
CA ILE A 207 -7.03 26.14 7.71
C ILE A 207 -6.56 27.58 7.94
N GLU A 208 -5.28 27.85 7.70
CA GLU A 208 -4.67 29.17 7.86
C GLU A 208 -4.37 29.79 6.49
N PHE A 209 -4.84 31.03 6.28
CA PHE A 209 -4.62 31.81 5.08
C PHE A 209 -3.45 32.79 5.30
N ARG A 210 -2.38 32.63 4.52
CA ARG A 210 -1.16 33.46 4.59
C ARG A 210 -0.96 34.26 3.31
N GLY A 211 -0.35 35.44 3.44
CA GLY A 211 -0.13 36.39 2.34
C GLY A 211 -1.35 37.27 2.04
N SER A 212 -2.55 36.70 2.02
CA SER A 212 -3.81 37.43 1.86
C SER A 212 -4.91 36.80 2.72
N ALA A 213 -5.54 37.59 3.59
CA ALA A 213 -6.70 37.16 4.35
C ALA A 213 -7.95 37.23 3.46
N PRO A 214 -8.90 36.27 3.56
CA PRO A 214 -10.19 36.38 2.90
C PRO A 214 -10.93 37.65 3.33
N ASP A 215 -11.66 38.28 2.41
CA ASP A 215 -12.53 39.41 2.74
C ASP A 215 -13.69 38.96 3.64
N THR A 216 -14.22 37.77 3.36
CA THR A 216 -15.23 37.13 4.18
C THR A 216 -14.97 35.63 4.31
N ILE A 217 -15.31 35.10 5.49
CA ILE A 217 -15.42 33.67 5.74
C ILE A 217 -16.82 33.43 6.31
N VAL A 218 -17.63 32.64 5.60
CA VAL A 218 -19.00 32.28 6.00
C VAL A 218 -19.23 30.82 5.64
N ASP A 219 -19.63 30.00 6.63
CA ASP A 219 -19.98 28.59 6.41
C ASP A 219 -18.92 27.79 5.60
N GLY A 220 -17.65 27.97 5.95
CA GLY A 220 -16.54 27.27 5.29
C GLY A 220 -16.13 27.84 3.93
N GLU A 221 -16.78 28.90 3.46
CA GLU A 221 -16.44 29.60 2.22
C GLU A 221 -15.57 30.82 2.52
N ALA A 222 -14.33 30.80 2.03
CA ALA A 222 -13.39 31.91 2.04
C ALA A 222 -13.47 32.65 0.69
N ARG A 223 -13.87 33.92 0.72
CA ARG A 223 -14.12 34.75 -0.47
C ARG A 223 -13.11 35.89 -0.58
N TYR A 224 -12.63 36.11 -1.79
CA TYR A 224 -11.68 37.15 -2.15
C TYR A 224 -12.22 37.96 -3.34
N ASN A 225 -12.37 39.27 -3.16
CA ASN A 225 -12.71 40.21 -4.22
C ASN A 225 -11.42 40.73 -4.84
N LEU A 226 -11.00 40.10 -5.93
CA LEU A 226 -9.72 40.38 -6.55
C LEU A 226 -9.87 41.44 -7.63
N THR A 227 -8.99 42.43 -7.61
CA THR A 227 -8.75 43.34 -8.73
C THR A 227 -7.38 43.00 -9.32
N LEU A 228 -7.36 42.46 -10.53
CA LEU A 228 -6.19 41.86 -11.16
C LEU A 228 -5.77 42.69 -12.37
N PRO A 229 -4.67 43.47 -12.28
CA PRO A 229 -4.09 44.13 -13.44
C PRO A 229 -3.56 43.11 -14.46
N PRO A 230 -3.45 43.48 -15.75
CA PRO A 230 -2.83 42.64 -16.76
C PRO A 230 -1.42 42.17 -16.33
N ARG A 231 -1.15 40.87 -16.48
CA ARG A 231 0.17 40.24 -16.29
C ARG A 231 0.79 40.44 -14.90
N THR A 232 -0.06 40.64 -13.90
CA THR A 232 0.37 40.78 -12.51
C THR A 232 -0.21 39.62 -11.68
N PRO A 233 0.63 38.73 -11.13
CA PRO A 233 0.17 37.60 -10.35
C PRO A 233 -0.28 37.99 -8.94
N TRP A 234 -1.39 37.41 -8.49
CA TRP A 234 -1.84 37.39 -7.11
C TRP A 234 -1.49 36.05 -6.46
N TYR A 235 -1.08 36.09 -5.18
CA TYR A 235 -0.55 34.93 -4.46
C TYR A 235 -1.35 34.66 -3.19
N LEU A 236 -1.64 33.37 -2.96
CA LEU A 236 -2.20 32.87 -1.71
C LEU A 236 -1.43 31.63 -1.26
N GLN A 237 -1.13 31.56 0.04
CA GLN A 237 -0.61 30.36 0.67
C GLN A 237 -1.59 29.88 1.73
N ILE A 238 -1.87 28.58 1.73
CA ILE A 238 -2.80 27.95 2.67
C ILE A 238 -2.06 26.82 3.39
N PHE A 239 -2.24 26.76 4.70
CA PHE A 239 -1.72 25.67 5.53
C PHE A 239 -2.89 25.01 6.26
N MET A 240 -2.97 23.68 6.19
CA MET A 240 -4.00 22.91 6.89
C MET A 240 -3.38 21.96 7.89
N TYR A 241 -3.93 21.98 9.10
CA TYR A 241 -3.44 21.26 10.26
C TYR A 241 -4.57 20.38 10.81
N THR A 242 -4.22 19.16 11.20
CA THR A 242 -5.11 18.33 12.03
C THR A 242 -4.79 18.56 13.50
N ARG A 243 -5.82 18.86 14.30
CA ARG A 243 -5.70 19.05 15.75
C ARG A 243 -6.59 18.04 16.48
N ILE A 244 -6.17 17.67 17.69
CA ILE A 244 -6.94 16.84 18.62
C ILE A 244 -6.94 17.56 19.96
N ASP A 245 -8.13 17.76 20.53
CA ASP A 245 -8.33 18.40 21.84
C ASP A 245 -7.65 19.78 21.94
N GLY A 246 -7.69 20.52 20.83
CA GLY A 246 -7.07 21.83 20.69
C GLY A 246 -5.58 21.80 20.33
N GLU A 247 -4.90 20.67 20.45
CA GLU A 247 -3.45 20.58 20.22
C GLU A 247 -3.12 20.17 18.77
N GLU A 248 -2.14 20.86 18.19
CA GLU A 248 -1.54 20.44 16.91
C GLU A 248 -0.83 19.11 17.09
N GLN A 249 -1.13 18.15 16.22
CA GLN A 249 -0.47 16.83 16.26
C GLN A 249 1.01 16.90 15.85
N PHE A 250 1.42 18.00 15.21
CA PHE A 250 2.79 18.27 14.82
C PHE A 250 3.08 19.77 14.99
N ALA A 251 4.22 20.09 15.61
CA ALA A 251 4.64 21.48 15.77
C ALA A 251 4.99 22.08 14.39
N ALA A 252 4.07 22.83 13.82
CA ALA A 252 4.37 23.63 12.65
C ALA A 252 5.43 24.67 13.01
N ARG A 253 6.52 24.75 12.25
CA ARG A 253 7.45 25.86 12.41
C ARG A 253 6.81 27.09 11.73
N PRO A 254 6.57 28.20 12.46
CA PRO A 254 5.85 29.37 11.93
C PRO A 254 6.46 29.95 10.64
N GLU A 255 7.76 29.77 10.45
CA GLU A 255 8.58 30.38 9.39
C GLU A 255 8.64 29.58 8.07
N ILE A 256 8.00 28.41 7.99
CA ILE A 256 8.11 27.60 6.77
C ILE A 256 7.17 28.11 5.68
N ASP A 257 7.73 28.43 4.51
CA ASP A 257 6.98 28.67 3.28
C ASP A 257 6.81 27.39 2.44
N PHE A 258 5.94 27.44 1.44
CA PHE A 258 5.68 26.29 0.56
C PHE A 258 6.94 25.76 -0.16
N ALA A 259 7.88 26.63 -0.53
CA ALA A 259 9.06 26.22 -1.30
C ALA A 259 9.99 25.35 -0.43
N ASN A 260 10.17 25.74 0.83
CA ASN A 260 10.94 24.97 1.79
C ASN A 260 10.30 23.61 2.09
N LEU A 261 8.97 23.51 2.19
CA LEU A 261 8.29 22.21 2.37
C LEU A 261 8.48 21.26 1.18
N LEU A 262 8.40 21.79 -0.05
CA LEU A 262 8.63 20.98 -1.24
C LEU A 262 10.08 20.47 -1.29
N ASP A 263 11.04 21.36 -1.04
CA ASP A 263 12.47 21.03 -1.01
C ASP A 263 12.78 20.01 0.10
N ASP A 264 12.22 20.16 1.29
CA ASP A 264 12.36 19.19 2.39
C ASP A 264 11.72 17.83 2.04
N ALA A 265 10.57 17.81 1.36
CA ALA A 265 9.95 16.57 0.89
C ALA A 265 10.81 15.88 -0.18
N ASP A 266 11.33 16.63 -1.14
CA ASP A 266 12.21 16.11 -2.20
C ASP A 266 13.54 15.59 -1.61
N LYS A 267 14.14 16.30 -0.66
CA LYS A 267 15.35 15.84 0.07
C LYS A 267 15.10 14.58 0.88
N ARG A 268 13.95 14.46 1.57
CA ARG A 268 13.59 13.24 2.33
C ARG A 268 13.45 12.04 1.41
N PHE A 269 12.79 12.20 0.26
CA PHE A 269 12.68 11.12 -0.72
C PHE A 269 14.06 10.77 -1.32
N ALA A 270 14.86 11.76 -1.70
CA ALA A 270 16.20 11.55 -2.26
C ALA A 270 17.12 10.80 -1.28
N LEU A 271 17.13 11.21 0.00
CA LEU A 271 17.89 10.53 1.06
C LEU A 271 17.39 9.10 1.29
N TRP A 272 16.07 8.91 1.34
CA TRP A 272 15.49 7.58 1.49
C TRP A 272 15.86 6.68 0.30
N ARG A 273 15.83 7.20 -0.93
CA ARG A 273 16.22 6.49 -2.15
C ARG A 273 17.71 6.15 -2.18
N SER A 274 18.59 7.07 -1.78
CA SER A 274 20.05 6.85 -1.83
C SER A 274 20.54 5.79 -0.84
N ASN A 275 19.74 5.46 0.19
CA ASN A 275 20.12 4.49 1.21
C ASN A 275 19.88 3.01 0.79
N GLY A 276 19.23 2.77 -0.35
CA GLY A 276 18.95 1.44 -0.89
C GLY A 276 19.74 1.11 -2.15
N ALA A 277 19.65 -0.15 -2.59
CA ALA A 277 20.15 -0.56 -3.90
C ALA A 277 19.26 0.02 -5.01
N GLN A 278 19.87 0.31 -6.15
CA GLN A 278 19.17 0.79 -7.34
C GLN A 278 19.24 -0.26 -8.43
N ILE A 279 18.19 -0.35 -9.24
CA ILE A 279 18.15 -1.18 -10.44
C ILE A 279 17.92 -0.29 -11.64
N MET A 280 18.71 -0.52 -12.67
CA MET A 280 18.63 0.15 -13.95
C MET A 280 18.63 -0.88 -15.05
N THR A 281 17.80 -0.68 -16.06
CA THR A 281 17.71 -1.56 -17.23
C THR A 281 17.87 -0.76 -18.51
N GLU A 282 18.05 -1.43 -19.65
CA GLU A 282 18.00 -0.79 -20.97
C GLU A 282 16.57 -0.65 -21.52
N ASP A 283 15.56 -1.16 -20.80
CA ASP A 283 14.15 -1.01 -21.15
C ASP A 283 13.50 0.16 -20.37
N GLU A 284 13.01 1.15 -21.10
CA GLU A 284 12.41 2.35 -20.48
C GLU A 284 11.10 2.04 -19.74
N ILE A 285 10.28 1.11 -20.23
CA ILE A 285 9.01 0.74 -19.59
C ILE A 285 9.28 0.12 -18.23
N VAL A 286 10.24 -0.81 -18.16
CA VAL A 286 10.67 -1.41 -16.89
C VAL A 286 11.24 -0.35 -15.95
N ASN A 287 12.06 0.57 -16.44
CA ASN A 287 12.61 1.65 -15.62
C ASN A 287 11.51 2.58 -15.07
N PHE A 288 10.49 2.90 -15.86
CA PHE A 288 9.34 3.68 -15.38
C PHE A 288 8.55 2.92 -14.31
N ALA A 289 8.28 1.63 -14.51
CA ALA A 289 7.59 0.80 -13.53
C ALA A 289 8.38 0.66 -12.21
N VAL A 290 9.70 0.48 -12.29
CA VAL A 290 10.61 0.45 -11.13
C VAL A 290 10.59 1.78 -10.37
N GLU A 291 10.75 2.91 -11.07
CA GLU A 291 10.74 4.24 -10.44
C GLU A 291 9.38 4.51 -9.77
N ARG A 292 8.28 4.16 -10.44
CA ARG A 292 6.92 4.30 -9.91
C ARG A 292 6.71 3.42 -8.68
N GLY A 293 7.09 2.15 -8.75
CA GLY A 293 7.01 1.21 -7.63
C GLY A 293 7.82 1.69 -6.42
N LEU A 294 9.05 2.19 -6.63
CA LEU A 294 9.89 2.73 -5.55
C LEU A 294 9.23 3.94 -4.85
N ARG A 295 8.63 4.86 -5.63
CA ARG A 295 7.89 6.01 -5.09
C ARG A 295 6.62 5.58 -4.35
N ASP A 296 5.92 4.58 -4.86
CA ASP A 296 4.72 4.04 -4.23
C ASP A 296 5.05 3.40 -2.88
N ILE A 297 6.12 2.59 -2.80
CA ILE A 297 6.63 2.05 -1.54
C ILE A 297 7.00 3.18 -0.56
N TYR A 298 7.63 4.27 -1.03
CA TYR A 298 7.98 5.41 -0.18
C TYR A 298 6.74 6.05 0.45
N ILE A 299 5.74 6.40 -0.36
CA ILE A 299 4.55 7.10 0.15
C ILE A 299 3.66 6.17 0.99
N LEU A 300 3.67 4.86 0.74
CA LEU A 300 2.92 3.87 1.52
C LEU A 300 3.50 3.63 2.93
N ARG A 301 4.66 4.21 3.29
CA ARG A 301 5.15 4.14 4.67
C ARG A 301 4.15 4.74 5.64
N GLN A 302 3.78 3.96 6.66
CA GLN A 302 2.68 4.24 7.56
C GLN A 302 3.17 4.26 9.02
N PRO A 303 3.21 5.42 9.68
CA PRO A 303 3.55 5.49 11.10
C PRO A 303 2.44 4.89 11.96
N THR A 304 2.85 4.32 13.10
CA THR A 304 2.00 3.76 14.15
C THR A 304 2.60 4.08 15.52
N PRO A 305 1.85 3.90 16.62
CA PRO A 305 2.40 4.04 17.97
C PRO A 305 3.62 3.15 18.29
N LYS A 306 3.85 2.04 17.58
CA LYS A 306 4.98 1.12 17.83
C LYS A 306 6.04 1.12 16.72
N GLY A 307 6.02 2.10 15.82
CA GLY A 307 7.00 2.24 14.74
C GLY A 307 6.35 2.44 13.37
N ILE A 308 7.17 2.36 12.33
CA ILE A 308 6.74 2.56 10.93
C ILE A 308 6.56 1.20 10.26
N GLY A 309 5.46 1.05 9.53
CA GLY A 309 5.19 -0.09 8.65
C GLY A 309 4.86 0.38 7.24
N ILE A 310 4.20 -0.49 6.49
CA ILE A 310 3.68 -0.20 5.15
C ILE A 310 2.17 -0.31 5.17
N ALA A 311 1.49 0.72 4.65
CA ALA A 311 0.08 0.68 4.35
C ALA A 311 -0.19 -0.28 3.19
N ALA A 312 -1.25 -1.09 3.27
CA ALA A 312 -1.59 -2.04 2.21
C ALA A 312 -1.93 -1.34 0.89
N GLY A 313 -2.72 -0.26 0.91
CA GLY A 313 -3.03 0.49 -0.32
C GLY A 313 -3.96 1.68 -0.11
N ILE A 314 -3.97 2.61 -1.06
CA ILE A 314 -4.79 3.84 -0.97
C ILE A 314 -5.94 3.75 -1.99
N PRO A 315 -7.19 4.10 -1.60
CA PRO A 315 -7.56 4.75 -0.34
C PRO A 315 -8.08 3.83 0.77
N TRP A 316 -8.52 2.62 0.43
CA TRP A 316 -9.33 1.79 1.33
C TRP A 316 -8.56 1.15 2.48
N TYR A 317 -7.27 0.89 2.24
CA TYR A 317 -6.41 0.11 3.13
C TYR A 317 -5.15 0.90 3.52
N SER A 318 -5.28 2.21 3.76
CA SER A 318 -4.17 3.08 4.18
C SER A 318 -3.79 2.85 5.67
N ALA A 319 -3.53 1.59 6.00
CA ALA A 319 -3.30 1.04 7.33
C ALA A 319 -2.30 -0.13 7.22
N PRO A 320 -1.52 -0.45 8.28
CA PRO A 320 -0.60 -1.57 8.23
C PRO A 320 -1.32 -2.92 8.21
N PHE A 321 -0.96 -3.78 7.25
CA PHE A 321 -1.43 -5.16 7.15
C PHE A 321 -0.26 -6.14 7.32
N GLY A 322 -0.49 -7.24 8.03
CA GLY A 322 0.56 -8.21 8.35
C GLY A 322 1.12 -8.90 7.13
N ARG A 323 0.23 -9.48 6.31
CA ARG A 323 0.59 -10.19 5.09
C ARG A 323 1.23 -9.26 4.05
N ASP A 324 0.60 -8.12 3.77
CA ASP A 324 1.10 -7.14 2.82
C ASP A 324 2.49 -6.64 3.22
N SER A 325 2.70 -6.34 4.50
CA SER A 325 4.01 -5.93 5.02
C SER A 325 5.05 -7.06 4.90
N ALA A 326 4.67 -8.31 5.18
CA ALA A 326 5.57 -9.45 5.07
C ALA A 326 6.01 -9.71 3.62
N ILE A 327 5.06 -9.71 2.68
CA ILE A 327 5.32 -9.91 1.25
C ILE A 327 6.07 -8.72 0.67
N THR A 328 5.65 -7.49 0.95
CA THR A 328 6.35 -6.29 0.44
C THR A 328 7.78 -6.21 0.98
N GLY A 329 7.98 -6.52 2.26
CA GLY A 329 9.32 -6.60 2.87
C GLY A 329 10.21 -7.64 2.19
N TRP A 330 9.64 -8.76 1.75
CA TRP A 330 10.35 -9.78 0.96
C TRP A 330 10.70 -9.28 -0.43
N GLN A 331 9.72 -8.74 -1.16
CA GLN A 331 9.87 -8.28 -2.53
C GLN A 331 10.95 -7.20 -2.65
N MET A 332 11.00 -6.32 -1.65
CA MET A 332 11.96 -5.24 -1.59
C MET A 332 13.28 -5.62 -0.93
N LEU A 333 13.45 -6.83 -0.39
CA LEU A 333 14.60 -7.19 0.45
C LEU A 333 15.97 -6.94 -0.21
N PRO A 334 16.20 -7.28 -1.50
CA PRO A 334 17.47 -6.98 -2.16
C PRO A 334 17.79 -5.49 -2.25
N TYR A 335 16.74 -4.66 -2.28
CA TYR A 335 16.84 -3.22 -2.52
C TYR A 335 16.83 -2.43 -1.21
N ARG A 336 15.99 -2.87 -0.26
CA ARG A 336 15.61 -2.20 0.99
C ARG A 336 15.56 -3.18 2.16
N PRO A 337 16.70 -3.73 2.60
CA PRO A 337 16.74 -4.58 3.79
C PRO A 337 16.31 -3.83 5.06
N ASP A 338 16.48 -2.50 5.09
CA ASP A 338 15.98 -1.62 6.14
C ASP A 338 14.44 -1.64 6.22
N LEU A 339 13.75 -1.61 5.07
CA LEU A 339 12.29 -1.70 5.02
C LEU A 339 11.78 -3.05 5.53
N ALA A 340 12.45 -4.15 5.12
CA ALA A 340 12.12 -5.48 5.63
C ALA A 340 12.28 -5.56 7.15
N ARG A 341 13.34 -4.94 7.70
CA ARG A 341 13.56 -4.85 9.15
C ARG A 341 12.48 -4.04 9.85
N GLU A 342 12.08 -2.89 9.30
CA GLU A 342 10.96 -2.08 9.81
C GLU A 342 9.68 -2.92 9.88
N CYS A 343 9.34 -3.65 8.82
CA CYS A 343 8.18 -4.54 8.78
C CYS A 343 8.27 -5.66 9.83
N ILE A 344 9.42 -6.34 9.94
CA ILE A 344 9.62 -7.40 10.95
C ILE A 344 9.40 -6.85 12.35
N LYS A 345 10.01 -5.70 12.68
CA LYS A 345 9.92 -5.07 14.00
C LYS A 345 8.49 -4.66 14.33
N LEU A 346 7.81 -3.99 13.41
CA LEU A 346 6.44 -3.54 13.64
C LEU A 346 5.51 -4.73 13.90
N LEU A 347 5.56 -5.75 13.04
CA LEU A 347 4.71 -6.94 13.16
C LEU A 347 4.99 -7.70 14.46
N GLY A 348 6.25 -7.85 14.85
CA GLY A 348 6.63 -8.46 16.14
C GLY A 348 6.19 -7.63 17.37
N ALA A 349 6.14 -6.29 17.23
CA ALA A 349 5.69 -5.38 18.28
C ALA A 349 4.17 -5.42 18.51
N TYR A 350 3.39 -5.77 17.47
CA TYR A 350 1.95 -6.01 17.51
C TYR A 350 1.59 -7.51 17.49
N GLN A 351 2.54 -8.41 17.75
CA GLN A 351 2.24 -9.84 17.88
C GLN A 351 1.24 -10.08 19.02
N GLY A 352 0.26 -10.96 18.78
CA GLY A 352 -0.77 -11.32 19.75
C GLY A 352 -0.17 -11.89 21.03
N THR A 353 -0.74 -11.51 22.17
CA THR A 353 -0.28 -11.91 23.52
C THR A 353 -1.39 -12.52 24.37
N LYS A 354 -2.65 -12.40 23.95
CA LYS A 354 -3.82 -12.90 24.69
C LYS A 354 -4.76 -13.68 23.79
N VAL A 355 -5.75 -14.32 24.40
CA VAL A 355 -6.89 -14.96 23.73
C VAL A 355 -8.02 -13.94 23.72
N ASP A 356 -8.43 -13.49 22.53
CA ASP A 356 -9.50 -12.50 22.33
C ASP A 356 -10.30 -12.87 21.07
N GLU A 357 -11.50 -13.40 21.25
CA GLU A 357 -12.33 -13.90 20.13
C GLU A 357 -12.82 -12.78 19.21
N PHE A 358 -13.15 -11.62 19.77
CA PHE A 358 -13.58 -10.46 18.98
C PHE A 358 -12.49 -10.07 17.98
N ARG A 359 -11.24 -10.05 18.44
CA ARG A 359 -10.09 -9.69 17.61
C ARG A 359 -9.46 -10.87 16.88
N ALA A 360 -9.98 -12.08 17.06
CA ALA A 360 -9.35 -13.34 16.65
C ALA A 360 -7.89 -13.50 17.13
N GLU A 361 -7.55 -12.86 18.25
CA GLU A 361 -6.20 -12.85 18.81
C GLU A 361 -5.93 -14.18 19.51
N ARG A 362 -4.73 -14.70 19.23
CA ARG A 362 -4.11 -15.78 19.99
C ARG A 362 -2.64 -15.43 20.24
N PRO A 363 -2.04 -15.86 21.35
CA PRO A 363 -0.62 -15.65 21.61
C PRO A 363 0.23 -16.16 20.44
N GLY A 364 1.15 -15.34 19.94
CA GLY A 364 2.05 -15.68 18.84
C GLY A 364 1.55 -15.29 17.43
N LYS A 365 0.26 -14.98 17.24
CA LYS A 365 -0.26 -14.55 15.94
C LYS A 365 0.30 -13.20 15.50
N ILE A 366 0.58 -13.06 14.21
CA ILE A 366 0.79 -11.77 13.57
C ILE A 366 -0.56 -11.22 13.10
N MET A 367 -0.77 -9.90 13.24
CA MET A 367 -2.03 -9.24 12.90
C MET A 367 -2.39 -9.33 11.42
N HIS A 368 -3.68 -9.29 11.12
CA HIS A 368 -4.22 -9.06 9.78
C HIS A 368 -4.11 -7.58 9.43
N GLU A 369 -4.77 -6.70 10.19
CA GLU A 369 -4.72 -5.25 10.01
C GLU A 369 -4.77 -4.46 11.33
N LEU A 370 -4.26 -3.23 11.30
CA LEU A 370 -4.31 -2.26 12.40
C LEU A 370 -4.98 -0.94 11.96
N ARG A 371 -6.08 -0.57 12.61
CA ARG A 371 -6.83 0.67 12.38
C ARG A 371 -6.76 1.59 13.60
N LEU A 372 -6.77 2.90 13.34
CA LEU A 372 -6.61 3.93 14.37
C LEU A 372 -7.75 4.97 14.38
N GLY A 373 -8.73 4.81 13.48
CA GLY A 373 -9.96 5.61 13.42
C GLY A 373 -10.85 5.50 14.65
N GLU A 374 -11.89 6.33 14.70
CA GLU A 374 -12.82 6.43 15.84
C GLU A 374 -13.49 5.07 16.12
N MET A 375 -13.98 4.37 15.08
CA MET A 375 -14.65 3.08 15.26
C MET A 375 -13.73 2.03 15.88
N ALA A 376 -12.44 2.08 15.52
CA ALA A 376 -11.43 1.21 16.11
C ALA A 376 -11.19 1.56 17.58
N ARG A 377 -11.00 2.85 17.91
CA ARG A 377 -10.77 3.31 19.30
C ARG A 377 -11.93 3.01 20.24
N LEU A 378 -13.16 3.07 19.75
CA LEU A 378 -14.37 2.70 20.49
C LEU A 378 -14.56 1.19 20.66
N GLY A 379 -13.76 0.37 19.97
CA GLY A 379 -13.92 -1.08 19.97
C GLY A 379 -15.17 -1.57 19.21
N SER A 380 -15.76 -0.74 18.35
CA SER A 380 -16.92 -1.13 17.52
C SER A 380 -16.55 -2.06 16.36
N ILE A 381 -15.26 -2.15 16.05
CA ILE A 381 -14.67 -3.07 15.07
C ILE A 381 -13.43 -3.75 15.67
N PRO A 382 -13.04 -4.94 15.21
CA PRO A 382 -11.98 -5.73 15.86
C PRO A 382 -10.55 -5.26 15.56
N HIS A 383 -10.39 -4.20 14.76
CA HIS A 383 -9.15 -3.82 14.10
C HIS A 383 -8.13 -3.05 14.97
N THR A 384 -7.99 -3.39 16.26
CA THR A 384 -7.08 -2.70 17.22
C THR A 384 -5.92 -3.50 17.84
N PRO A 385 -5.09 -4.25 17.09
CA PRO A 385 -5.29 -4.82 15.75
C PRO A 385 -6.21 -6.05 15.69
N TYR A 386 -6.69 -6.37 14.49
CA TYR A 386 -7.41 -7.62 14.18
C TYR A 386 -6.44 -8.71 13.73
N TYR A 387 -6.72 -9.98 14.08
CA TYR A 387 -5.86 -11.13 13.79
C TYR A 387 -6.57 -12.23 13.00
N GLY A 388 -7.65 -11.94 12.27
CA GLY A 388 -8.33 -12.91 11.39
C GLY A 388 -7.56 -13.24 10.12
N THR A 389 -6.36 -13.77 10.29
CA THR A 389 -5.44 -14.25 9.26
C THR A 389 -4.85 -15.57 9.72
N VAL A 390 -4.64 -16.49 8.79
CA VAL A 390 -3.91 -17.76 9.03
C VAL A 390 -2.57 -17.86 8.32
N ASP A 391 -2.28 -16.95 7.39
CA ASP A 391 -1.04 -16.93 6.61
C ASP A 391 0.03 -15.99 7.17
N ALA A 392 -0.35 -14.86 7.77
CA ALA A 392 0.57 -13.78 8.14
C ALA A 392 1.70 -14.24 9.08
N THR A 393 1.41 -15.10 10.07
CA THR A 393 2.44 -15.57 11.02
C THR A 393 3.52 -16.40 10.33
N ALA A 394 3.14 -17.32 9.43
CA ALA A 394 4.09 -18.14 8.69
C ALA A 394 4.92 -17.28 7.71
N LEU A 395 4.26 -16.35 7.01
CA LEU A 395 4.95 -15.41 6.11
C LEU A 395 5.94 -14.50 6.86
N TRP A 396 5.57 -14.02 8.06
CA TRP A 396 6.47 -13.23 8.90
C TRP A 396 7.71 -14.04 9.31
N CYS A 397 7.52 -15.29 9.75
CA CYS A 397 8.64 -16.21 10.05
C CYS A 397 9.58 -16.39 8.85
N MET A 398 9.03 -16.56 7.64
CA MET A 398 9.80 -16.67 6.41
C MET A 398 10.56 -15.38 6.08
N LEU A 399 9.95 -14.20 6.28
CA LEU A 399 10.60 -12.90 6.09
C LEU A 399 11.79 -12.73 7.04
N VAL A 400 11.66 -13.09 8.32
CA VAL A 400 12.78 -13.00 9.28
C VAL A 400 13.98 -13.82 8.82
N ALA A 401 13.76 -15.05 8.37
CA ALA A 401 14.84 -15.90 7.87
C ALA A 401 15.48 -15.35 6.59
N ARG A 402 14.67 -14.86 5.63
CA ARG A 402 15.22 -14.22 4.44
C ARG A 402 16.03 -12.96 4.77
N TYR A 403 15.53 -12.11 5.68
CA TYR A 403 16.28 -10.96 6.17
C TYR A 403 17.62 -11.39 6.76
N PHE A 404 17.63 -12.45 7.59
CA PHE A 404 18.87 -12.98 8.16
C PHE A 404 19.83 -13.51 7.08
N ARG A 405 19.36 -14.27 6.08
CA ARG A 405 20.19 -14.72 4.95
C ARG A 405 20.82 -13.56 4.18
N TRP A 406 20.07 -12.47 4.01
CA TRP A 406 20.51 -11.30 3.25
C TRP A 406 21.49 -10.41 4.02
N THR A 407 21.30 -10.27 5.34
CA THR A 407 22.05 -9.31 6.18
C THR A 407 23.09 -9.96 7.09
N GLY A 408 22.96 -11.25 7.39
CA GLY A 408 23.80 -11.94 8.37
C GLY A 408 23.67 -11.37 9.79
N ASP A 409 22.65 -10.56 10.07
CA ASP A 409 22.47 -9.81 11.31
C ASP A 409 22.07 -10.73 12.48
N LEU A 410 23.08 -11.38 13.06
CA LEU A 410 22.92 -12.32 14.16
C LEU A 410 22.40 -11.66 15.44
N ALA A 411 22.76 -10.39 15.65
CA ALA A 411 22.28 -9.62 16.79
C ALA A 411 20.76 -9.44 16.70
N PHE A 412 20.24 -9.03 15.54
CA PHE A 412 18.81 -8.91 15.33
C PHE A 412 18.09 -10.26 15.32
N ALA A 413 18.68 -11.31 14.75
CA ALA A 413 18.11 -12.66 14.82
C ALA A 413 17.96 -13.15 16.27
N THR A 414 18.93 -12.80 17.14
CA THR A 414 18.87 -13.08 18.58
C THR A 414 17.81 -12.22 19.29
N GLU A 415 17.74 -10.92 18.97
CA GLU A 415 16.73 -9.98 19.50
C GLU A 415 15.31 -10.46 19.21
N ILE A 416 15.04 -10.91 17.99
CA ILE A 416 13.70 -11.29 17.54
C ILE A 416 13.33 -12.74 17.94
N TRP A 417 14.29 -13.54 18.39
CA TRP A 417 14.10 -14.97 18.65
C TRP A 417 12.93 -15.29 19.61
N PRO A 418 12.74 -14.59 20.75
CA PRO A 418 11.59 -14.86 21.63
C PRO A 418 10.23 -14.69 20.94
N LYS A 419 10.14 -13.80 19.94
CA LYS A 419 8.93 -13.58 19.14
C LYS A 419 8.71 -14.72 18.13
N LEU A 420 9.79 -15.27 17.56
CA LEU A 420 9.74 -16.46 16.73
C LEU A 420 9.28 -17.69 17.52
N GLU A 421 9.74 -17.85 18.76
CA GLU A 421 9.29 -18.97 19.64
C GLU A 421 7.76 -18.90 19.88
N LEU A 422 7.21 -17.71 20.13
CA LEU A 422 5.76 -17.52 20.25
C LEU A 422 5.03 -17.82 18.93
N ALA A 423 5.57 -17.37 17.80
CA ALA A 423 4.99 -17.64 16.49
C ALA A 423 4.97 -19.15 16.18
N LEU A 424 6.05 -19.87 16.49
CA LEU A 424 6.13 -21.34 16.36
C LEU A 424 5.11 -22.03 17.26
N SER A 425 4.96 -21.59 18.51
CA SER A 425 3.97 -22.15 19.43
C SER A 425 2.55 -21.98 18.88
N TRP A 426 2.24 -20.84 18.27
CA TRP A 426 0.97 -20.66 17.57
C TRP A 426 0.84 -21.60 16.36
N LEU A 427 1.86 -21.69 15.49
CA LEU A 427 1.82 -22.54 14.30
C LEU A 427 1.64 -24.03 14.65
N ASP A 428 2.28 -24.49 15.74
CA ASP A 428 2.13 -25.86 16.24
C ASP A 428 0.71 -26.08 16.79
N SER A 429 0.20 -25.21 17.65
CA SER A 429 -1.17 -25.34 18.19
C SER A 429 -2.25 -25.25 17.10
N ALA A 430 -2.09 -24.35 16.13
CA ALA A 430 -3.02 -24.19 15.02
C ALA A 430 -3.06 -25.39 14.06
N SER A 431 -2.02 -26.24 14.06
CA SER A 431 -1.96 -27.45 13.22
C SER A 431 -2.06 -28.76 14.01
N GLU A 432 -2.22 -28.71 15.33
CA GLU A 432 -2.17 -29.89 16.21
C GLU A 432 -3.28 -30.92 15.90
N LYS A 433 -4.51 -30.45 15.67
CA LYS A 433 -5.69 -31.32 15.54
C LYS A 433 -5.71 -32.15 14.26
N THR A 434 -5.36 -31.56 13.13
CA THR A 434 -5.49 -32.18 11.79
C THR A 434 -4.15 -32.37 11.09
N GLY A 435 -3.06 -31.80 11.62
CA GLY A 435 -1.80 -31.64 10.91
C GLY A 435 -1.74 -30.40 10.00
N TYR A 436 -2.86 -29.68 9.83
CA TYR A 436 -2.98 -28.51 8.97
C TYR A 436 -3.46 -27.29 9.74
N ILE A 437 -3.01 -26.10 9.34
CA ILE A 437 -3.62 -24.87 9.80
C ILE A 437 -5.00 -24.74 9.15
N SER A 438 -6.02 -24.49 9.96
CA SER A 438 -7.39 -24.24 9.52
C SER A 438 -7.95 -22.98 10.18
N TYR A 439 -8.96 -22.36 9.57
CA TYR A 439 -9.65 -21.21 10.17
C TYR A 439 -11.16 -21.42 10.29
N ILE A 440 -11.72 -20.70 11.27
CA ILE A 440 -13.13 -20.42 11.43
C ILE A 440 -13.25 -18.93 11.76
N ARG A 441 -14.33 -18.28 11.29
CA ARG A 441 -14.65 -16.92 11.70
C ARG A 441 -15.03 -16.89 13.18
N GLU A 442 -14.21 -16.26 14.01
CA GLU A 442 -14.44 -16.15 15.47
C GLU A 442 -15.35 -14.97 15.85
N SER A 443 -15.24 -13.84 15.14
CA SER A 443 -16.06 -12.64 15.35
C SER A 443 -17.09 -12.47 14.24
N ALA A 444 -18.30 -12.03 14.58
CA ALA A 444 -19.35 -11.73 13.61
C ALA A 444 -18.95 -10.60 12.64
N GLU A 445 -18.11 -9.68 13.10
CA GLU A 445 -17.52 -8.55 12.38
C GLU A 445 -16.19 -8.90 11.68
N GLY A 446 -15.73 -10.14 11.86
CA GLY A 446 -14.50 -10.66 11.27
C GLY A 446 -14.67 -11.17 9.84
N LEU A 447 -13.55 -11.49 9.21
CA LEU A 447 -13.48 -12.08 7.88
C LEU A 447 -13.96 -13.53 7.88
N GLU A 448 -14.76 -13.87 6.87
CA GLU A 448 -15.19 -15.25 6.60
C GLU A 448 -14.00 -16.10 6.15
N ASN A 449 -13.26 -15.61 5.14
CA ASN A 449 -12.04 -16.25 4.63
C ASN A 449 -10.80 -15.53 5.17
N GLN A 450 -9.85 -16.30 5.73
CA GLN A 450 -8.69 -15.73 6.44
C GLN A 450 -7.34 -15.99 5.74
N GLY A 451 -7.37 -16.46 4.49
CA GLY A 451 -6.21 -16.54 3.59
C GLY A 451 -6.06 -15.27 2.75
N TRP A 452 -5.22 -15.30 1.72
CA TRP A 452 -5.00 -14.12 0.86
C TRP A 452 -6.18 -13.75 -0.02
N LYS A 453 -6.98 -14.73 -0.42
CA LYS A 453 -8.28 -14.53 -1.05
C LYS A 453 -9.38 -14.37 0.00
N ASP A 454 -9.36 -13.27 0.72
CA ASP A 454 -10.21 -13.03 1.91
C ASP A 454 -11.66 -12.56 1.63
N SER A 455 -12.07 -12.44 0.36
CA SER A 455 -13.50 -12.23 0.04
C SER A 455 -14.35 -13.42 0.47
N GLY A 456 -15.56 -13.18 0.99
CA GLY A 456 -16.41 -14.25 1.56
C GLY A 456 -16.84 -15.33 0.57
N ASN A 457 -16.80 -15.06 -0.74
CA ASN A 457 -17.17 -16.00 -1.80
C ASN A 457 -15.97 -16.61 -2.55
N SER A 458 -14.75 -16.53 -2.01
CA SER A 458 -13.54 -16.99 -2.70
C SER A 458 -13.35 -18.49 -2.70
N ILE A 459 -13.83 -19.19 -1.67
CA ILE A 459 -13.54 -20.61 -1.44
C ILE A 459 -14.83 -21.40 -1.66
N GLY A 460 -15.05 -21.80 -2.92
CA GLY A 460 -16.21 -22.58 -3.35
C GLY A 460 -15.81 -23.90 -3.97
N HIS A 461 -16.65 -24.92 -3.78
CA HIS A 461 -16.59 -26.18 -4.51
C HIS A 461 -16.94 -25.97 -5.99
N GLU A 462 -16.72 -26.99 -6.82
CA GLU A 462 -16.99 -26.94 -8.27
C GLU A 462 -18.42 -26.53 -8.62
N ASN A 463 -19.38 -26.81 -7.74
CA ASN A 463 -20.80 -26.46 -7.86
C ASN A 463 -21.16 -25.07 -7.29
N ALA A 464 -20.17 -24.24 -6.94
CA ALA A 464 -20.29 -22.93 -6.28
C ALA A 464 -20.81 -22.96 -4.83
N GLU A 465 -21.01 -24.14 -4.22
CA GLU A 465 -21.27 -24.25 -2.79
C GLU A 465 -20.02 -23.82 -2.01
N LEU A 466 -20.16 -22.87 -1.09
CA LEU A 466 -19.04 -22.40 -0.29
C LEU A 466 -18.51 -23.51 0.63
N ALA A 467 -17.19 -23.60 0.75
CA ALA A 467 -16.55 -24.56 1.65
C ALA A 467 -16.98 -24.31 3.10
N LYS A 468 -17.34 -25.38 3.82
CA LYS A 468 -17.76 -25.26 5.21
C LYS A 468 -16.54 -25.17 6.14
N PRO A 469 -16.54 -24.29 7.15
CA PRO A 469 -15.46 -24.23 8.14
C PRO A 469 -15.43 -25.48 9.05
N PRO A 470 -14.27 -25.80 9.64
CA PRO A 470 -12.99 -25.12 9.47
C PRO A 470 -12.33 -25.43 8.12
N ILE A 471 -11.77 -24.42 7.45
CA ILE A 471 -11.15 -24.56 6.11
C ILE A 471 -9.64 -24.58 6.23
N SER A 472 -8.97 -25.54 5.57
CA SER A 472 -7.52 -25.62 5.42
C SER A 472 -7.09 -25.32 3.99
N LEU A 473 -6.52 -24.14 3.76
CA LEU A 473 -6.08 -23.67 2.44
C LEU A 473 -4.72 -24.25 2.03
N CYS A 474 -4.53 -24.54 0.73
CA CYS A 474 -3.34 -25.22 0.24
C CYS A 474 -2.05 -24.37 0.37
N GLU A 475 -2.12 -23.08 0.06
CA GLU A 475 -0.98 -22.17 0.14
C GLU A 475 -0.52 -21.94 1.58
N VAL A 476 -1.46 -21.92 2.53
CA VAL A 476 -1.15 -21.74 3.96
C VAL A 476 -0.32 -22.92 4.47
N GLN A 477 -0.60 -24.14 3.99
CA GLN A 477 0.22 -25.30 4.34
C GLN A 477 1.61 -25.21 3.71
N GLY A 478 1.69 -24.67 2.49
CA GLY A 478 2.96 -24.31 1.86
C GLY A 478 3.77 -23.32 2.69
N TYR A 479 3.12 -22.27 3.20
CA TYR A 479 3.79 -21.29 4.07
C TYR A 479 4.26 -21.91 5.39
N LEU A 480 3.44 -22.77 6.01
CA LEU A 480 3.84 -23.50 7.22
C LEU A 480 5.06 -24.38 6.97
N TYR A 481 5.09 -25.11 5.85
CA TYR A 481 6.23 -25.91 5.42
C TYR A 481 7.49 -25.04 5.27
N ALA A 482 7.39 -23.95 4.53
CA ALA A 482 8.51 -23.05 4.28
C ALA A 482 8.99 -22.34 5.56
N ALA A 483 8.07 -21.91 6.43
CA ALA A 483 8.39 -21.28 7.71
C ALA A 483 9.16 -22.21 8.66
N ARG A 484 8.77 -23.49 8.75
CA ARG A 484 9.48 -24.49 9.56
C ARG A 484 10.92 -24.67 9.09
N LEU A 485 11.14 -24.81 7.78
CA LEU A 485 12.50 -24.92 7.20
C LEU A 485 13.32 -23.64 7.41
N ALA A 486 12.70 -22.48 7.20
CA ALA A 486 13.33 -21.18 7.35
C ALA A 486 13.78 -20.90 8.79
N ILE A 487 12.94 -21.24 9.77
CA ILE A 487 13.29 -21.09 11.19
C ILE A 487 14.30 -22.15 11.64
N ALA A 488 14.24 -23.37 11.12
CA ALA A 488 15.23 -24.41 11.45
C ALA A 488 16.66 -23.93 11.15
N GLU A 489 16.87 -23.19 10.06
CA GLU A 489 18.15 -22.58 9.75
C GLU A 489 18.61 -21.56 10.81
N ILE A 490 17.73 -20.63 11.21
CA ILE A 490 18.05 -19.67 12.28
C ILE A 490 18.33 -20.42 13.58
N ALA A 491 17.53 -21.44 13.91
CA ALA A 491 17.70 -22.27 15.09
C ALA A 491 19.09 -22.91 15.14
N SER A 492 19.55 -23.52 14.04
CA SER A 492 20.90 -24.09 13.94
C SER A 492 21.99 -23.04 14.15
N VAL A 493 21.85 -21.85 13.56
CA VAL A 493 22.82 -20.75 13.77
C VAL A 493 22.87 -20.31 15.24
N LEU A 494 21.72 -20.29 15.91
CA LEU A 494 21.60 -20.00 17.34
C LEU A 494 21.89 -21.21 18.25
N LYS A 495 22.42 -22.31 17.70
CA LYS A 495 22.77 -23.55 18.43
C LYS A 495 21.59 -24.20 19.14
N LYS A 496 20.41 -24.14 18.53
CA LYS A 496 19.16 -24.81 18.96
C LYS A 496 18.91 -26.02 18.07
N ASP A 497 19.88 -26.94 18.01
CA ASP A 497 19.93 -28.02 17.01
C ASP A 497 18.75 -28.99 17.13
N GLU A 498 18.35 -29.38 18.34
CA GLU A 498 17.17 -30.24 18.56
C GLU A 498 15.88 -29.63 17.98
N LEU A 499 15.72 -28.31 18.13
CA LEU A 499 14.58 -27.59 17.57
C LEU A 499 14.66 -27.57 16.03
N ALA A 500 15.86 -27.34 15.47
CA ALA A 500 16.06 -27.35 14.03
C ALA A 500 15.69 -28.70 13.41
N GLU A 501 16.17 -29.80 13.99
CA GLU A 501 15.85 -31.17 13.56
C GLU A 501 14.34 -31.45 13.67
N ARG A 502 13.71 -31.05 14.78
CA ARG A 502 12.26 -31.20 14.98
C ARG A 502 11.46 -30.47 13.91
N LEU A 503 11.81 -29.21 13.60
CA LEU A 503 11.14 -28.40 12.58
C LEU A 503 11.30 -29.01 11.18
N GLN A 504 12.49 -29.52 10.85
CA GLN A 504 12.74 -30.23 9.59
C GLN A 504 11.90 -31.51 9.48
N ALA A 505 11.83 -32.31 10.55
CA ALA A 505 11.01 -33.52 10.59
C ALA A 505 9.51 -33.21 10.44
N GLN A 506 9.01 -32.17 11.12
CA GLN A 506 7.63 -31.69 10.98
C GLN A 506 7.34 -31.21 9.56
N ALA A 507 8.25 -30.46 8.93
CA ALA A 507 8.11 -30.01 7.55
C ALA A 507 8.07 -31.20 6.58
N ALA A 508 8.95 -32.20 6.75
CA ALA A 508 8.94 -33.41 5.94
C ALA A 508 7.65 -34.22 6.10
N LYS A 509 7.10 -34.31 7.33
CA LYS A 509 5.79 -34.92 7.58
C LYS A 509 4.67 -34.17 6.88
N LEU A 510 4.60 -32.84 7.06
CA LEU A 510 3.57 -31.99 6.44
C LEU A 510 3.57 -32.13 4.91
N LYS A 511 4.75 -32.16 4.28
CA LYS A 511 4.86 -32.35 2.82
C LYS A 511 4.31 -33.70 2.35
N ARG A 512 4.52 -34.78 3.11
CA ARG A 512 3.96 -36.10 2.80
C ARG A 512 2.44 -36.12 2.97
N ASP A 513 1.93 -35.57 4.08
CA ASP A 513 0.50 -35.52 4.34
C ASP A 513 -0.22 -34.65 3.30
N PHE A 514 0.34 -33.49 2.96
CA PHE A 514 -0.19 -32.61 1.92
C PHE A 514 -0.35 -33.33 0.58
N LYS A 515 0.69 -34.08 0.15
CA LYS A 515 0.61 -34.89 -1.08
C LYS A 515 -0.46 -35.99 -1.00
N ARG A 516 -0.76 -36.52 0.19
CA ARG A 516 -1.82 -37.52 0.38
C ARG A 516 -3.21 -36.88 0.32
N ASP A 517 -3.42 -35.75 1.00
CA ASP A 517 -4.76 -35.22 1.27
C ASP A 517 -5.19 -34.14 0.28
N PHE A 518 -4.26 -33.33 -0.25
CA PHE A 518 -4.57 -32.23 -1.17
C PHE A 518 -4.40 -32.60 -2.63
N TRP A 519 -3.58 -33.60 -2.98
CA TRP A 519 -3.38 -33.97 -4.38
C TRP A 519 -4.65 -34.58 -4.97
N MET A 520 -5.05 -34.12 -6.15
CA MET A 520 -6.17 -34.67 -6.93
C MET A 520 -5.59 -35.48 -8.09
N PRO A 521 -5.45 -36.82 -7.97
CA PRO A 521 -4.78 -37.64 -8.99
C PRO A 521 -5.40 -37.53 -10.38
N GLU A 522 -6.72 -37.37 -10.47
CA GLU A 522 -7.48 -37.23 -11.71
C GLU A 522 -7.21 -35.91 -12.45
N HIS A 523 -6.75 -34.89 -11.72
CA HIS A 523 -6.47 -33.55 -12.26
C HIS A 523 -4.98 -33.22 -12.29
N GLU A 524 -4.15 -34.04 -11.65
CA GLU A 524 -2.72 -33.81 -11.44
C GLU A 524 -2.42 -32.41 -10.88
N PHE A 525 -3.22 -32.00 -9.90
CA PHE A 525 -3.24 -30.67 -9.33
C PHE A 525 -3.62 -30.71 -7.84
N PRO A 526 -3.13 -29.79 -6.98
CA PRO A 526 -3.61 -29.71 -5.60
C PRO A 526 -5.00 -29.08 -5.52
N ALA A 527 -5.87 -29.62 -4.66
CA ALA A 527 -7.12 -28.98 -4.27
C ALA A 527 -6.82 -27.61 -3.63
N LEU A 528 -7.73 -26.64 -3.83
CA LEU A 528 -7.61 -25.29 -3.25
C LEU A 528 -7.60 -25.35 -1.71
N ALA A 529 -8.44 -26.22 -1.15
CA ALA A 529 -8.59 -26.37 0.28
C ALA A 529 -9.11 -27.76 0.65
N LEU A 530 -9.05 -28.08 1.94
CA LEU A 530 -9.92 -29.06 2.59
C LEU A 530 -10.97 -28.32 3.40
N ASP A 531 -12.24 -28.70 3.27
CA ASP A 531 -13.32 -28.16 4.09
C ASP A 531 -13.43 -28.87 5.46
N GLY A 532 -14.40 -28.44 6.28
CA GLY A 532 -14.62 -28.97 7.62
C GLY A 532 -15.05 -30.44 7.68
N GLU A 533 -15.50 -31.01 6.55
CA GLU A 533 -15.81 -32.43 6.41
C GLU A 533 -14.60 -33.23 5.85
N GLY A 534 -13.46 -32.56 5.63
CA GLY A 534 -12.25 -33.13 5.03
C GLY A 534 -12.34 -33.31 3.52
N LYS A 535 -13.34 -32.71 2.85
CA LYS A 535 -13.51 -32.81 1.40
C LYS A 535 -12.58 -31.84 0.70
N GLN A 536 -11.98 -32.31 -0.39
CA GLN A 536 -11.20 -31.47 -1.30
C GLN A 536 -12.10 -30.47 -2.01
N VAL A 537 -11.71 -29.19 -1.98
CA VAL A 537 -12.28 -28.13 -2.81
C VAL A 537 -11.60 -28.18 -4.18
N LYS A 538 -12.25 -28.87 -5.13
CA LYS A 538 -11.65 -29.31 -6.39
C LYS A 538 -11.70 -28.27 -7.51
N VAL A 539 -11.07 -27.12 -7.32
CA VAL A 539 -11.00 -26.06 -8.34
C VAL A 539 -9.56 -25.72 -8.71
N PHE A 540 -9.34 -25.36 -9.97
CA PHE A 540 -8.04 -24.83 -10.43
C PHE A 540 -7.92 -23.37 -10.03
N SER A 541 -6.94 -23.08 -9.18
CA SER A 541 -6.73 -21.78 -8.55
C SER A 541 -5.25 -21.42 -8.52
N SER A 542 -4.94 -20.14 -8.61
CA SER A 542 -3.57 -19.63 -8.60
C SER A 542 -2.78 -19.96 -7.32
N ASN A 543 -3.47 -20.27 -6.21
CA ASN A 543 -2.88 -20.70 -4.94
C ASN A 543 -1.90 -21.88 -5.10
N ALA A 544 -2.09 -22.73 -6.11
CA ALA A 544 -1.18 -23.84 -6.39
C ALA A 544 0.26 -23.38 -6.72
N GLY A 545 0.43 -22.20 -7.33
CA GLY A 545 1.75 -21.66 -7.60
C GLY A 545 2.48 -21.21 -6.33
N HIS A 546 1.75 -20.84 -5.27
CA HIS A 546 2.34 -20.62 -3.95
C HIS A 546 2.83 -21.94 -3.31
N CYS A 547 2.18 -23.07 -3.61
CA CYS A 547 2.66 -24.40 -3.22
C CYS A 547 3.98 -24.79 -3.94
N ILE A 548 4.17 -24.37 -5.19
CA ILE A 548 5.45 -24.49 -5.89
C ILE A 548 6.50 -23.55 -5.25
N TRP A 549 6.16 -22.28 -5.07
CA TRP A 549 7.04 -21.26 -4.49
C TRP A 549 7.60 -21.65 -3.12
N SER A 550 6.73 -22.09 -2.21
CA SER A 550 7.11 -22.60 -0.89
C SER A 550 7.97 -23.87 -0.94
N GLY A 551 7.86 -24.66 -2.01
CA GLY A 551 8.54 -25.94 -2.18
C GLY A 551 7.83 -27.13 -1.53
N ILE A 552 6.59 -26.95 -1.05
CA ILE A 552 5.79 -28.08 -0.57
C ILE A 552 5.41 -29.00 -1.75
N LEU A 553 5.21 -28.40 -2.94
CA LEU A 553 5.22 -29.10 -4.22
C LEU A 553 6.56 -28.92 -4.92
N ASP A 554 7.11 -30.02 -5.42
CA ASP A 554 8.40 -30.09 -6.08
C ASP A 554 8.45 -31.22 -7.12
N GLY A 555 9.56 -31.28 -7.86
CA GLY A 555 9.80 -32.33 -8.86
C GLY A 555 8.71 -32.37 -9.94
N GLU A 556 8.35 -33.59 -10.36
CA GLU A 556 7.38 -33.81 -11.43
C GLU A 556 5.98 -33.24 -11.12
N MET A 557 5.52 -33.33 -9.87
CA MET A 557 4.23 -32.75 -9.46
C MET A 557 4.19 -31.23 -9.68
N ALA A 558 5.27 -30.53 -9.31
CA ALA A 558 5.35 -29.09 -9.53
C ALA A 558 5.40 -28.72 -11.03
N GLN A 559 6.04 -29.56 -11.85
CA GLN A 559 6.04 -29.37 -13.31
C GLN A 559 4.63 -29.49 -13.89
N ARG A 560 3.87 -30.53 -13.53
CA ARG A 560 2.49 -30.74 -14.00
C ARG A 560 1.56 -29.60 -13.56
N VAL A 561 1.71 -29.12 -12.32
CA VAL A 561 0.95 -27.95 -11.83
C VAL A 561 1.28 -26.70 -12.64
N ALA A 562 2.56 -26.45 -12.93
CA ALA A 562 2.96 -25.31 -13.74
C ALA A 562 2.39 -25.38 -15.17
N ASP A 563 2.42 -26.55 -15.82
CA ASP A 563 1.79 -26.75 -17.13
C ASP A 563 0.29 -26.45 -17.08
N ARG A 564 -0.41 -26.95 -16.06
CA ARG A 564 -1.84 -26.73 -15.89
C ARG A 564 -2.19 -25.27 -15.64
N MET A 565 -1.36 -24.53 -14.91
CA MET A 565 -1.56 -23.10 -14.62
C MET A 565 -1.41 -22.22 -15.86
N LEU A 566 -0.65 -22.65 -16.86
CA LEU A 566 -0.46 -21.93 -18.13
C LEU A 566 -1.51 -22.28 -19.19
N ALA A 567 -2.49 -23.12 -18.86
CA ALA A 567 -3.59 -23.40 -19.77
C ALA A 567 -4.48 -22.15 -19.99
N PRO A 568 -5.15 -22.02 -21.16
CA PRO A 568 -5.88 -20.79 -21.54
C PRO A 568 -7.01 -20.37 -20.59
N ASP A 569 -7.56 -21.30 -19.81
CA ASP A 569 -8.60 -21.01 -18.82
C ASP A 569 -8.04 -20.36 -17.54
N MET A 570 -6.74 -20.50 -17.28
CA MET A 570 -6.02 -19.83 -16.19
C MET A 570 -5.24 -18.62 -16.70
N ASP A 571 -4.56 -18.75 -17.84
CA ASP A 571 -3.78 -17.66 -18.43
C ASP A 571 -4.65 -16.72 -19.26
N SER A 572 -4.68 -15.45 -18.89
CA SER A 572 -5.44 -14.42 -19.62
C SER A 572 -4.66 -13.76 -20.75
N GLY A 573 -3.36 -13.99 -20.88
CA GLY A 573 -2.46 -13.19 -21.72
C GLY A 573 -2.04 -11.85 -21.10
N TRP A 574 -2.71 -11.44 -20.01
CA TRP A 574 -2.27 -10.38 -19.09
C TRP A 574 -1.59 -10.93 -17.83
N GLY A 575 -1.45 -12.26 -17.73
CA GLY A 575 -1.02 -12.98 -16.53
C GLY A 575 -2.06 -14.02 -16.09
N LEU A 576 -1.74 -14.74 -15.02
CA LEU A 576 -2.57 -15.81 -14.51
C LEU A 576 -3.72 -15.27 -13.68
N ARG A 577 -4.92 -15.76 -13.99
CA ARG A 577 -6.16 -15.51 -13.24
C ARG A 577 -6.12 -16.21 -11.89
N THR A 578 -6.80 -15.62 -10.92
CA THR A 578 -6.94 -16.23 -9.60
C THR A 578 -7.75 -17.52 -9.60
N LEU A 579 -8.65 -17.70 -10.56
CA LEU A 579 -9.53 -18.86 -10.68
C LEU A 579 -9.73 -19.20 -12.17
N SER A 580 -9.76 -20.49 -12.48
CA SER A 580 -10.01 -20.99 -13.83
C SER A 580 -11.38 -20.53 -14.34
N THR A 581 -11.45 -20.19 -15.63
CA THR A 581 -12.72 -19.88 -16.31
C THR A 581 -13.69 -21.07 -16.38
N GLN A 582 -13.25 -22.27 -16.01
CA GLN A 582 -14.09 -23.48 -15.96
C GLN A 582 -14.83 -23.63 -14.62
N ALA A 583 -14.45 -22.89 -13.59
CA ALA A 583 -15.17 -22.91 -12.31
C ALA A 583 -16.54 -22.23 -12.44
N SER A 584 -17.57 -22.83 -11.86
CA SER A 584 -18.97 -22.34 -11.97
C SER A 584 -19.19 -20.93 -11.41
N TYR A 585 -18.34 -20.49 -10.49
CA TYR A 585 -18.40 -19.17 -9.86
C TYR A 585 -17.27 -18.23 -10.33
N TYR A 586 -16.61 -18.57 -11.45
CA TYR A 586 -15.68 -17.67 -12.12
C TYR A 586 -16.38 -16.38 -12.53
N ASN A 587 -15.73 -15.26 -12.28
CA ASN A 587 -16.16 -13.94 -12.71
C ASN A 587 -14.91 -13.07 -12.98
N PRO A 588 -14.67 -12.62 -14.23
CA PRO A 588 -13.51 -11.80 -14.57
C PRO A 588 -13.50 -10.44 -13.85
N MET A 589 -14.66 -9.98 -13.37
CA MET A 589 -14.81 -8.73 -12.63
C MET A 589 -14.86 -8.94 -11.11
N SER A 590 -14.63 -10.17 -10.62
CA SER A 590 -14.55 -10.44 -9.18
C SER A 590 -13.15 -10.13 -8.65
N TYR A 591 -13.10 -9.66 -7.40
CA TYR A 591 -11.87 -9.34 -6.69
C TYR A 591 -10.93 -10.53 -6.53
N HIS A 592 -11.47 -11.73 -6.27
CA HIS A 592 -10.67 -12.95 -6.06
C HIS A 592 -11.07 -14.15 -6.93
N ASN A 593 -12.17 -14.07 -7.70
CA ASN A 593 -12.71 -15.21 -8.47
C ASN A 593 -12.49 -15.09 -9.99
N GLY A 594 -11.37 -14.50 -10.42
CA GLY A 594 -11.03 -14.46 -11.85
C GLY A 594 -10.09 -13.34 -12.25
N SER A 595 -9.91 -12.31 -11.43
CA SER A 595 -8.95 -11.21 -11.63
C SER A 595 -7.50 -11.68 -11.80
N VAL A 596 -6.63 -10.78 -12.27
CA VAL A 596 -5.17 -10.98 -12.37
C VAL A 596 -4.47 -10.03 -11.41
N TRP A 597 -3.65 -10.57 -10.51
CA TRP A 597 -2.95 -9.80 -9.47
C TRP A 597 -1.44 -9.82 -9.69
N PRO A 598 -0.74 -8.66 -9.71
CA PRO A 598 0.71 -8.63 -9.90
C PRO A 598 1.50 -9.40 -8.83
N HIS A 599 1.10 -9.33 -7.55
CA HIS A 599 1.82 -10.01 -6.48
C HIS A 599 1.73 -11.54 -6.56
N ASP A 600 0.54 -12.06 -6.90
CA ASP A 600 0.28 -13.49 -7.12
C ASP A 600 1.17 -13.99 -8.28
N ASN A 601 1.15 -13.26 -9.40
CA ASN A 601 2.01 -13.58 -10.54
C ASN A 601 3.51 -13.47 -10.22
N ALA A 602 3.92 -12.56 -9.34
CA ALA A 602 5.32 -12.45 -8.90
C ALA A 602 5.76 -13.65 -8.03
N ILE A 603 4.88 -14.12 -7.14
CA ILE A 603 5.11 -15.33 -6.34
C ILE A 603 5.16 -16.57 -7.24
N ILE A 604 4.23 -16.70 -8.19
CA ILE A 604 4.20 -17.81 -9.14
C ILE A 604 5.45 -17.80 -10.02
N LEU A 605 5.89 -16.64 -10.50
CA LEU A 605 7.13 -16.48 -11.26
C LEU A 605 8.35 -16.98 -10.47
N GLU A 606 8.49 -16.57 -9.21
CA GLU A 606 9.57 -17.06 -8.34
C GLU A 606 9.47 -18.59 -8.12
N GLY A 607 8.24 -19.12 -8.03
CA GLY A 607 7.97 -20.55 -7.99
C GLY A 607 8.42 -21.28 -9.27
N PHE A 608 8.08 -20.78 -10.45
CA PHE A 608 8.52 -21.32 -11.74
C PHE A 608 10.04 -21.27 -11.86
N ARG A 609 10.66 -20.17 -11.44
CA ARG A 609 12.12 -20.03 -11.41
C ARG A 609 12.77 -21.12 -10.57
N ARG A 610 12.23 -21.40 -9.38
CA ARG A 610 12.71 -22.42 -8.44
C ARG A 610 12.72 -23.83 -9.02
N ILE A 611 11.77 -24.15 -9.91
CA ILE A 611 11.67 -25.46 -10.56
C ILE A 611 12.29 -25.49 -11.97
N GLY A 612 13.11 -24.50 -12.33
CA GLY A 612 13.83 -24.46 -13.61
C GLY A 612 12.98 -24.05 -14.82
N ARG A 613 11.74 -23.58 -14.62
CA ARG A 613 10.86 -23.12 -15.71
C ARG A 613 11.12 -21.66 -16.06
N ILE A 614 12.34 -21.39 -16.52
CA ILE A 614 12.85 -20.03 -16.78
C ILE A 614 12.01 -19.31 -17.84
N ARG A 615 11.66 -19.98 -18.94
CA ARG A 615 10.84 -19.39 -20.02
C ARG A 615 9.46 -18.95 -19.54
N ASP A 616 8.84 -19.74 -18.67
CA ASP A 616 7.52 -19.41 -18.14
C ASP A 616 7.60 -18.27 -17.12
N ALA A 617 8.69 -18.19 -16.35
CA ALA A 617 8.98 -17.04 -15.51
C ALA A 617 9.15 -15.75 -16.34
N HIS A 618 9.91 -15.81 -17.44
CA HIS A 618 10.06 -14.69 -18.38
C HIS A 618 8.75 -14.26 -19.03
N TYR A 619 7.88 -15.22 -19.36
CA TYR A 619 6.55 -14.94 -19.87
C TYR A 619 5.74 -14.10 -18.87
N LEU A 620 5.70 -14.50 -17.58
CA LEU A 620 4.95 -13.75 -16.56
C LEU A 620 5.51 -12.34 -16.32
N LEU A 621 6.84 -12.16 -16.35
CA LEU A 621 7.44 -10.82 -16.30
C LEU A 621 7.00 -9.98 -17.51
N SER A 622 6.99 -10.57 -18.72
CA SER A 622 6.57 -9.88 -19.94
C SER A 622 5.08 -9.49 -19.89
N ALA A 623 4.23 -10.37 -19.36
CA ALA A 623 2.81 -10.10 -19.17
C ALA A 623 2.59 -8.94 -18.17
N MET A 624 3.29 -8.93 -17.04
CA MET A 624 3.19 -7.82 -16.07
C MET A 624 3.77 -6.50 -16.60
N ALA A 625 4.88 -6.54 -17.35
CA ALA A 625 5.41 -5.34 -18.01
C ALA A 625 4.40 -4.76 -19.01
N ALA A 626 3.70 -5.63 -19.76
CA ALA A 626 2.62 -5.21 -20.65
C ALA A 626 1.42 -4.63 -19.88
N VAL A 627 1.06 -5.17 -18.71
CA VAL A 627 0.04 -4.56 -17.84
C VAL A 627 0.49 -3.16 -17.42
N ALA A 628 1.70 -3.02 -16.87
CA ALA A 628 2.24 -1.73 -16.44
C ALA A 628 2.22 -0.68 -17.57
N GLN A 629 2.59 -1.06 -18.80
CA GLN A 629 2.59 -0.16 -19.96
C GLN A 629 1.23 0.51 -20.25
N HIS A 630 0.12 -0.17 -19.96
CA HIS A 630 -1.22 0.36 -20.20
C HIS A 630 -1.76 1.16 -19.02
N GLN A 631 -1.07 1.13 -17.88
CA GLN A 631 -1.50 1.74 -16.65
C GLN A 631 -0.90 3.14 -16.50
N ARG A 632 -1.66 4.04 -15.87
CA ARG A 632 -1.20 5.39 -15.59
C ARG A 632 0.13 5.36 -14.83
N ASP A 633 1.08 6.19 -15.27
CA ASP A 633 2.42 6.31 -14.69
C ASP A 633 3.22 4.98 -14.67
N PHE A 634 2.89 4.02 -15.54
CA PHE A 634 3.53 2.70 -15.62
C PHE A 634 3.43 1.88 -14.33
N ARG A 635 2.39 2.14 -13.53
CA ARG A 635 2.17 1.49 -12.24
C ARG A 635 1.62 0.08 -12.43
N LEU A 636 2.14 -0.90 -11.68
CA LEU A 636 1.42 -2.16 -11.48
C LEU A 636 0.23 -1.93 -10.54
N PRO A 637 -1.01 -2.16 -10.99
CA PRO A 637 -2.21 -1.94 -10.19
C PRO A 637 -2.34 -3.04 -9.13
N GLU A 638 -3.22 -2.87 -8.14
CA GLU A 638 -3.53 -3.95 -7.20
C GLU A 638 -3.98 -5.22 -7.93
N LEU A 639 -4.89 -5.05 -8.89
CA LEU A 639 -5.38 -6.09 -9.79
C LEU A 639 -5.99 -5.48 -11.06
N VAL A 640 -6.11 -6.30 -12.10
CA VAL A 640 -6.94 -6.04 -13.28
C VAL A 640 -8.01 -7.12 -13.42
N CYS A 641 -9.11 -6.82 -14.11
CA CYS A 641 -10.12 -7.82 -14.42
C CYS A 641 -9.54 -8.96 -15.28
N GLY A 642 -10.05 -10.16 -15.07
CA GLY A 642 -9.59 -11.40 -15.71
C GLY A 642 -10.03 -11.61 -17.15
N PHE A 643 -10.33 -10.55 -17.90
CA PHE A 643 -10.69 -10.71 -19.31
C PHE A 643 -9.49 -11.16 -20.13
N GLU A 644 -9.76 -11.99 -21.15
CA GLU A 644 -8.73 -12.44 -22.07
C GLU A 644 -8.13 -11.27 -22.86
N ARG A 645 -6.81 -11.32 -23.07
CA ARG A 645 -6.09 -10.37 -23.91
C ARG A 645 -6.49 -10.57 -25.37
N THR A 646 -6.93 -9.49 -26.01
CA THR A 646 -7.22 -9.46 -27.44
C THR A 646 -6.25 -8.52 -28.16
N ASN A 647 -6.11 -8.65 -29.48
CA ASN A 647 -5.17 -7.85 -30.28
C ASN A 647 -5.36 -6.33 -30.20
N TRP A 648 -6.54 -5.86 -29.75
CA TRP A 648 -6.90 -4.44 -29.69
C TRP A 648 -7.30 -4.00 -28.28
N GLY A 649 -7.18 -4.88 -27.29
CA GLY A 649 -7.62 -4.63 -25.92
C GLY A 649 -6.50 -4.12 -25.03
N SER A 650 -6.84 -3.25 -24.09
CA SER A 650 -6.06 -2.94 -22.89
C SER A 650 -6.53 -3.85 -21.74
N PRO A 651 -5.73 -4.07 -20.68
CA PRO A 651 -6.26 -4.65 -19.45
C PRO A 651 -7.41 -3.77 -18.93
N ILE A 652 -8.46 -4.41 -18.41
CA ILE A 652 -9.62 -3.71 -17.86
C ILE A 652 -9.40 -3.49 -16.37
N ASP A 653 -9.45 -2.23 -15.94
CA ASP A 653 -9.24 -1.86 -14.54
C ASP A 653 -10.30 -2.47 -13.63
N TYR A 654 -9.85 -3.03 -12.50
CA TYR A 654 -10.78 -3.46 -11.47
C TYR A 654 -11.35 -2.23 -10.76
N PRO A 655 -12.69 -2.15 -10.64
CA PRO A 655 -13.40 -1.14 -9.90
C PRO A 655 -12.73 -0.68 -8.59
N VAL A 656 -12.89 -1.41 -7.51
CA VAL A 656 -12.62 -0.86 -6.17
C VAL A 656 -11.13 -1.00 -5.78
N SER A 657 -10.22 -0.97 -6.75
CA SER A 657 -8.79 -1.21 -6.51
C SER A 657 -8.11 -0.06 -5.77
N CYS A 658 -7.12 -0.41 -4.96
CA CYS A 658 -6.11 0.50 -4.45
C CYS A 658 -5.06 0.81 -5.51
N SER A 659 -4.67 2.07 -5.65
CA SER A 659 -3.61 2.49 -6.56
C SER A 659 -2.91 3.74 -6.00
N PRO A 660 -1.79 3.60 -5.27
CA PRO A 660 -0.95 2.42 -5.19
C PRO A 660 -1.39 1.39 -4.15
N GLN A 661 -0.81 0.19 -4.27
CA GLN A 661 -0.96 -0.94 -3.36
C GLN A 661 0.43 -1.58 -3.15
N ALA A 662 0.73 -1.98 -1.91
CA ALA A 662 2.08 -2.29 -1.45
C ALA A 662 2.72 -3.50 -2.15
N TRP A 663 2.05 -4.66 -2.13
CA TRP A 663 2.61 -5.86 -2.76
C TRP A 663 2.63 -5.79 -4.28
N ALA A 664 1.79 -4.94 -4.88
CA ALA A 664 1.76 -4.70 -6.33
C ALA A 664 2.94 -3.82 -6.73
N ALA A 665 3.19 -2.75 -5.98
CA ALA A 665 4.35 -1.88 -6.15
C ALA A 665 5.68 -2.64 -5.98
N GLY A 666 5.72 -3.63 -5.07
CA GLY A 666 6.89 -4.50 -4.88
C GLY A 666 7.05 -5.61 -5.93
N SER A 667 6.01 -5.93 -6.72
CA SER A 667 6.02 -7.10 -7.61
C SER A 667 7.12 -7.05 -8.67
N ILE A 668 7.31 -5.89 -9.33
CA ILE A 668 8.33 -5.74 -10.38
C ILE A 668 9.76 -6.03 -9.84
N PHE A 669 10.04 -5.63 -8.61
CA PHE A 669 11.32 -5.86 -7.93
C PHE A 669 11.58 -7.34 -7.65
N GLN A 670 10.53 -8.07 -7.24
CA GLN A 670 10.60 -9.52 -7.04
C GLN A 670 10.81 -10.26 -8.37
N MET A 671 10.09 -9.87 -9.42
CA MET A 671 10.20 -10.51 -10.73
C MET A 671 11.59 -10.32 -11.35
N LEU A 672 12.14 -9.11 -11.30
CA LEU A 672 13.50 -8.83 -11.79
C LEU A 672 14.57 -9.56 -10.97
N SER A 673 14.45 -9.55 -9.63
CA SER A 673 15.34 -10.31 -8.74
C SER A 673 15.29 -11.82 -9.03
N SER A 674 14.12 -12.35 -9.39
CA SER A 674 13.94 -13.78 -9.69
C SER A 674 14.58 -14.18 -11.02
N CYS A 675 14.66 -13.27 -12.00
CA CYS A 675 15.34 -13.53 -13.27
C CYS A 675 16.86 -13.72 -13.08
N VAL A 676 17.48 -12.86 -12.26
CA VAL A 676 18.92 -12.95 -11.96
C VAL A 676 19.26 -13.94 -10.83
N ASN A 677 18.25 -14.32 -10.03
CA ASN A 677 18.27 -15.41 -9.05
C ASN A 677 19.40 -15.33 -8.00
N PHE A 678 19.33 -14.29 -7.17
CA PHE A 678 20.24 -14.12 -6.03
C PHE A 678 19.94 -15.11 -4.89
N VAL A 679 20.97 -15.82 -4.43
CA VAL A 679 20.93 -16.73 -3.27
C VAL A 679 21.96 -16.29 -2.23
N PRO A 680 21.59 -15.40 -1.29
CA PRO A 680 22.51 -14.89 -0.28
C PRO A 680 22.67 -15.86 0.90
N ASP A 681 23.88 -15.91 1.43
CA ASP A 681 24.22 -16.42 2.76
C ASP A 681 25.24 -15.44 3.37
N ALA A 682 24.73 -14.28 3.78
CA ALA A 682 25.55 -13.20 4.31
C ALA A 682 26.22 -13.58 5.64
N HIS A 683 25.63 -14.48 6.43
CA HIS A 683 26.26 -15.00 7.64
C HIS A 683 27.55 -15.76 7.32
N ARG A 684 27.56 -16.56 6.25
CA ARG A 684 28.76 -17.20 5.69
C ARG A 684 29.48 -16.37 4.63
N LYS A 685 29.15 -15.07 4.54
CA LYS A 685 29.77 -14.09 3.62
C LYS A 685 29.77 -14.55 2.16
N THR A 686 28.68 -15.17 1.70
CA THR A 686 28.56 -15.66 0.33
C THR A 686 27.31 -15.09 -0.34
N LEU A 687 27.44 -14.73 -1.62
CA LEU A 687 26.31 -14.48 -2.52
C LEU A 687 26.48 -15.42 -3.72
N ARG A 688 25.55 -16.37 -3.89
CA ARG A 688 25.46 -17.18 -5.11
C ARG A 688 24.50 -16.50 -6.08
N ILE A 689 24.81 -16.61 -7.37
CA ILE A 689 23.99 -16.19 -8.49
C ILE A 689 23.80 -17.44 -9.32
N GLU A 690 22.60 -18.03 -9.26
CA GLU A 690 22.33 -19.36 -9.79
C GLU A 690 21.55 -19.26 -11.10
N GLU A 691 22.16 -19.72 -12.20
CA GLU A 691 21.63 -19.73 -13.56
C GLU A 691 20.96 -18.37 -13.94
N PRO A 692 21.65 -17.22 -13.81
CA PRO A 692 21.04 -15.93 -14.10
C PRO A 692 20.52 -15.92 -15.54
N CYS A 693 19.28 -15.50 -15.76
CA CYS A 693 18.69 -15.50 -17.09
C CYS A 693 17.68 -14.36 -17.23
N LEU A 694 17.94 -13.44 -18.16
CA LEU A 694 17.04 -12.34 -18.52
C LEU A 694 16.16 -12.76 -19.73
N PRO A 695 14.94 -12.22 -19.86
CA PRO A 695 14.14 -12.41 -21.06
C PRO A 695 14.81 -11.76 -22.28
N GLU A 696 14.53 -12.26 -23.49
CA GLU A 696 15.20 -11.82 -24.72
C GLU A 696 15.07 -10.32 -25.01
N TRP A 697 13.97 -9.69 -24.60
CA TRP A 697 13.74 -8.26 -24.78
C TRP A 697 14.47 -7.37 -23.75
N LEU A 698 15.02 -7.96 -22.68
CA LEU A 698 15.72 -7.24 -21.62
C LEU A 698 17.22 -7.46 -21.73
N GLU A 699 17.87 -6.68 -22.59
CA GLU A 699 19.28 -6.84 -22.95
C GLU A 699 20.22 -6.68 -21.75
N ARG A 700 19.93 -5.73 -20.85
CA ARG A 700 20.79 -5.43 -19.70
C ARG A 700 20.02 -5.03 -18.45
N VAL A 701 20.48 -5.54 -17.31
CA VAL A 701 20.06 -5.12 -15.96
C VAL A 701 21.29 -4.87 -15.11
N THR A 702 21.35 -3.72 -14.45
CA THR A 702 22.43 -3.35 -13.53
C THR A 702 21.87 -3.02 -12.16
N PHE A 703 22.44 -3.66 -11.14
CA PHE A 703 22.18 -3.38 -9.73
C PHE A 703 23.33 -2.53 -9.19
N HIS A 704 23.01 -1.41 -8.56
CA HIS A 704 23.97 -0.53 -7.89
C HIS A 704 23.73 -0.52 -6.39
N ASN A 705 24.80 -0.43 -5.60
CA ASN A 705 24.76 -0.38 -4.14
C ASN A 705 23.99 -1.57 -3.52
N LEU A 706 24.07 -2.76 -4.14
CA LEU A 706 23.46 -3.97 -3.61
C LEU A 706 24.18 -4.36 -2.31
N LYS A 707 23.48 -4.31 -1.18
CA LYS A 707 24.05 -4.62 0.14
C LYS A 707 23.79 -6.08 0.50
N VAL A 708 24.83 -6.87 0.73
CA VAL A 708 24.73 -8.24 1.24
C VAL A 708 25.64 -8.37 2.45
N GLY A 709 25.05 -8.56 3.63
CA GLY A 709 25.75 -8.35 4.89
C GLY A 709 26.34 -6.95 4.98
N ASN A 710 27.63 -6.86 5.30
CA ASN A 710 28.38 -5.60 5.36
C ASN A 710 29.07 -5.25 4.02
N ALA A 711 28.85 -6.03 2.97
CA ALA A 711 29.43 -5.79 1.66
C ALA A 711 28.46 -5.03 0.75
N GLU A 712 29.02 -4.25 -0.17
CA GLU A 712 28.30 -3.48 -1.18
C GLU A 712 28.83 -3.85 -2.57
N LEU A 713 27.90 -4.10 -3.49
CA LEU A 713 28.17 -4.62 -4.83
C LEU A 713 27.48 -3.77 -5.89
N ASP A 714 28.16 -3.57 -7.02
CA ASP A 714 27.51 -3.23 -8.28
C ASP A 714 27.66 -4.43 -9.23
N ILE A 715 26.55 -4.91 -9.78
CA ILE A 715 26.50 -6.13 -10.61
C ILE A 715 25.70 -5.84 -11.87
N ALA A 716 26.25 -6.17 -13.04
CA ALA A 716 25.55 -6.10 -14.31
C ALA A 716 25.27 -7.49 -14.87
N PHE A 717 24.11 -7.64 -15.48
CA PHE A 717 23.66 -8.80 -16.22
C PHE A 717 23.39 -8.37 -17.66
N SER A 718 23.93 -9.10 -18.62
CA SER A 718 23.74 -8.82 -20.05
C SER A 718 23.34 -10.08 -20.80
N ALA A 719 22.21 -10.02 -21.49
CA ALA A 719 21.70 -11.07 -22.35
C ALA A 719 22.18 -10.89 -23.79
N VAL A 720 22.86 -11.90 -24.33
CA VAL A 720 23.31 -11.93 -25.73
C VAL A 720 23.03 -13.33 -26.28
N ASN A 721 22.32 -13.42 -27.39
CA ASN A 721 21.97 -14.68 -28.07
C ASN A 721 21.35 -15.73 -27.13
N GLY A 722 20.44 -15.31 -26.23
CA GLY A 722 19.75 -16.21 -25.29
C GLY A 722 20.59 -16.66 -24.09
N HIS A 723 21.82 -16.15 -23.93
CA HIS A 723 22.67 -16.40 -22.78
C HIS A 723 22.84 -15.12 -21.95
N THR A 724 22.68 -15.21 -20.63
CA THR A 724 22.94 -14.08 -19.73
C THR A 724 24.31 -14.24 -19.08
N SER A 725 25.14 -13.22 -19.22
CA SER A 725 26.42 -13.09 -18.53
C SER A 725 26.27 -12.21 -17.28
N CYS A 726 27.04 -12.49 -16.24
CA CYS A 726 27.08 -11.72 -15.00
C CYS A 726 28.47 -11.12 -14.80
N GLN A 727 28.53 -9.81 -14.56
CA GLN A 727 29.75 -9.04 -14.34
C GLN A 727 29.69 -8.28 -13.01
N ILE A 728 30.68 -8.49 -12.15
CA ILE A 728 30.86 -7.68 -10.93
C ILE A 728 31.60 -6.40 -11.33
N LEU A 729 30.92 -5.26 -11.22
CA LEU A 729 31.45 -3.93 -11.57
C LEU A 729 32.21 -3.31 -10.40
N ARG A 730 31.68 -3.47 -9.19
CA ARG A 730 32.27 -2.98 -7.94
C ARG A 730 31.97 -3.97 -6.82
N LYS A 731 32.95 -4.19 -5.92
CA LYS A 731 32.74 -4.94 -4.67
C LYS A 731 33.55 -4.30 -3.55
N ASN A 732 32.85 -3.83 -2.53
CA ASN A 732 33.43 -3.34 -1.29
C ASN A 732 33.02 -4.26 -0.15
N GLY A 733 33.97 -4.67 0.69
CA GLY A 733 33.73 -5.58 1.82
C GLY A 733 34.04 -7.05 1.54
N ASP A 734 34.03 -7.83 2.61
CA ASP A 734 34.40 -9.25 2.62
C ASP A 734 33.19 -10.13 2.28
N LEU A 735 32.99 -10.38 0.98
CA LEU A 735 31.95 -11.23 0.44
C LEU A 735 32.49 -12.06 -0.73
N LYS A 736 32.25 -13.37 -0.70
CA LYS A 736 32.52 -14.28 -1.82
C LYS A 736 31.31 -14.29 -2.75
N VAL A 737 31.49 -13.90 -4.00
CA VAL A 737 30.45 -14.00 -5.03
C VAL A 737 30.74 -15.23 -5.89
N ILE A 738 29.74 -16.09 -6.05
CA ILE A 738 29.83 -17.34 -6.83
C ILE A 738 28.78 -17.25 -7.93
N ILE A 739 29.21 -17.42 -9.18
CA ILE A 739 28.33 -17.42 -10.34
C ILE A 739 28.28 -18.85 -10.86
N GLU A 740 27.07 -19.41 -10.93
CA GLU A 740 26.81 -20.75 -11.42
C GLU A 740 25.87 -20.60 -12.61
N ASN A 741 26.27 -21.09 -13.78
CA ASN A 741 25.51 -20.95 -15.02
C ASN A 741 24.85 -22.25 -15.44
#